data_AF-A0A8H6W6N1-F1
#
_entry.id   AF-A0A8H6W6N1-F1
#
_cell.length_a   1.000
_cell.length_b   1.000
_cell.length_c   1.000
_cell.angle_alpha   90.00
_cell.angle_beta   90.00
_cell.angle_gamma   90.00
#
_symmetry.space_group_name_H-M   'P 1'
#
loop_
_entity.id
_entity.type
_entity.pdbx_description
1 polymer ?
#
loop_
_entity_poly.entity_id
_entity_poly.type
_entity_poly.pdbx_seq_one_letter_code
_entity_poly.pdbx_strand_id
1 'polypeptide(L)'
;MAGQIPLFLVEAVILFWGFVTQIFFREVRPRGAFHIPKDGPVIFVVAPHHNQFVDPLLVSLNVWRETRRTVQFLAAAKSMERRAVGFFIRLLNSIPVARAVDSAKNGTGRITLADDPCLVRGSGTKFLSQLKPRMQILMSKSLGSLSAEVVEVISDTEVRVKKEFGGPKGTARLRERVAATQNGLEFKVVPFLDQSDMYRSVYEALSRGGSIGIFPEGGSHDRTDLLPFKAGVSIMALGAMASDPNLRVKIVPVGLSYFHAHRFRSRAVVEFGKAIDVPAEYVGMFRQGGMQKREAVSKFLDLVFDTLKTVTIRAPDYDTLMLIQAARRLYKSPAQTLSLGQNVELNRRLLEGYEHFKDDPQVQTLREKVLRYGRRVRDLGLRDHQVPRAAKAKWKIFGLLAYRLCLLLVWTVFALPGTLANAPVFILASFISRKKAKEALAASTVKIFARDVLATWKILIALAVVPILNIFYASLATLIVIRAEAPLKYKLVTPFAVLFGVPVMSLAALKFGEAGRDVLFSLRPLVVALLPGQQQVLEDLKRERMDLANEVVALITNLGPQLYEDFDQWRILPPTASAPPAASGRPGVWRRKSSTGSDALNHPMETLDEFLFGWSRSSSRGTSAWGGTSSTDASRIGTPNESEDEDAGDYENVLGLLPTPGENKPRSRQSSYADLQRLRMNMSSTSLASAGSSPTDSIIRRERKASLSDAVPVQRIEQIDRSEHFDEATQGLNDEIQMRRRKVA
;
A
#
# COMPACT_ATOMS: atom_id res chain seq x y z
N MET A 1 19.54 27.87 15.81
CA MET A 1 18.68 28.83 15.10
C MET A 1 18.31 28.24 13.74
N ALA A 2 17.08 27.76 13.57
CA ALA A 2 16.59 27.29 12.28
C ALA A 2 15.92 28.47 11.56
N GLY A 3 16.64 29.13 10.65
CA GLY A 3 16.03 30.08 9.73
C GLY A 3 14.96 29.36 8.90
N GLN A 4 13.78 29.97 8.75
CA GLN A 4 12.76 29.42 7.86
C GLN A 4 13.37 29.26 6.47
N ILE A 5 13.43 28.02 5.99
CA ILE A 5 13.90 27.73 4.64
C ILE A 5 12.96 28.45 3.67
N PRO A 6 13.49 29.19 2.67
CA PRO A 6 12.66 29.87 1.70
C PRO A 6 11.71 28.89 1.00
N LEU A 7 10.46 29.30 0.79
CA LEU A 7 9.44 28.45 0.17
C LEU A 7 9.89 27.90 -1.19
N PHE A 8 10.58 28.70 -2.00
CA PHE A 8 11.12 28.28 -3.29
C PHE A 8 12.11 27.11 -3.18
N LEU A 9 12.89 27.05 -2.09
CA LEU A 9 13.85 25.98 -1.87
C LEU A 9 13.14 24.69 -1.49
N VAL A 10 12.09 24.78 -0.66
CA VAL A 10 11.22 23.64 -0.34
C VAL A 10 10.58 23.10 -1.62
N GLU A 11 10.03 23.97 -2.46
CA GLU A 11 9.43 23.58 -3.74
C GLU A 11 10.44 22.89 -4.66
N ALA A 12 11.63 23.45 -4.82
CA ALA A 12 12.70 22.84 -5.62
C ALA A 12 13.08 21.44 -5.10
N VAL A 13 13.19 21.29 -3.78
CA VAL A 13 13.51 20.00 -3.13
C VAL A 13 12.38 18.99 -3.33
N ILE A 14 11.12 19.40 -3.19
CA ILE A 14 9.96 18.54 -3.42
C ILE A 14 9.86 18.12 -4.89
N LEU A 15 10.09 19.04 -5.84
CA LEU A 15 10.10 18.72 -7.27
C LEU A 15 11.22 17.74 -7.61
N PHE A 16 12.44 17.98 -7.09
CA PHE A 16 13.58 17.09 -7.27
C PHE A 16 13.29 15.68 -6.76
N TRP A 17 12.81 15.54 -5.52
CA TRP A 17 12.48 14.23 -4.94
C TRP A 17 11.25 13.61 -5.59
N GLY A 18 10.29 14.40 -6.06
CA GLY A 18 9.17 13.94 -6.88
C GLY A 18 9.66 13.25 -8.17
N PHE A 19 10.59 13.88 -8.88
CA PHE A 19 11.20 13.29 -10.08
C PHE A 19 11.99 12.01 -9.75
N VAL A 20 12.83 12.03 -8.71
CA VAL A 20 13.62 10.85 -8.29
C VAL A 20 12.72 9.68 -7.90
N THR A 21 11.65 9.94 -7.14
CA THR A 21 10.71 8.89 -6.73
C THR A 21 9.87 8.36 -7.89
N GLN A 22 9.51 9.18 -8.88
CA GLN A 22 8.85 8.73 -10.11
C GLN A 22 9.76 7.85 -10.99
N ILE A 23 11.08 8.06 -10.97
CA ILE A 23 12.03 7.15 -11.62
C ILE A 23 12.13 5.85 -10.81
N PHE A 24 12.28 5.95 -9.49
CA PHE A 24 12.49 4.79 -8.64
C PHE A 24 11.27 3.87 -8.50
N PHE A 25 10.08 4.43 -8.30
CA PHE A 25 8.82 3.71 -8.16
C PHE A 25 8.03 3.78 -9.45
N ARG A 26 7.47 2.64 -9.87
CA ARG A 26 6.54 2.61 -10.99
C ARG A 26 5.34 3.50 -10.74
N GLU A 27 4.87 3.46 -9.50
CA GLU A 27 3.65 4.11 -9.09
C GLU A 27 3.66 4.31 -7.58
N VAL A 28 3.19 5.48 -7.16
CA VAL A 28 2.93 5.81 -5.75
C VAL A 28 1.50 6.33 -5.66
N ARG A 29 0.62 5.58 -4.98
CA ARG A 29 -0.80 5.93 -4.84
C ARG A 29 -1.10 6.43 -3.43
N PRO A 30 -1.55 7.69 -3.26
CA PRO A 30 -2.14 8.13 -2.01
C PRO A 30 -3.57 7.62 -1.85
N ARG A 31 -3.94 7.17 -0.64
CA ARG A 31 -5.30 6.79 -0.23
C ARG A 31 -5.69 7.59 1.01
N GLY A 32 -6.95 8.00 1.11
CA GLY A 32 -7.41 8.79 2.25
C GLY A 32 -6.76 10.17 2.39
N ALA A 33 -6.07 10.67 1.35
CA ALA A 33 -5.38 11.97 1.36
C ALA A 33 -6.29 13.16 1.75
N PHE A 34 -7.59 13.05 1.47
CA PHE A 34 -8.60 14.04 1.87
C PHE A 34 -8.81 14.12 3.40
N HIS A 35 -8.35 13.13 4.17
CA HIS A 35 -8.37 13.16 5.64
C HIS A 35 -7.26 14.05 6.24
N ILE A 36 -6.29 14.49 5.43
CA ILE A 36 -5.19 15.32 5.91
C ILE A 36 -5.74 16.71 6.29
N PRO A 37 -5.58 17.17 7.54
CA PRO A 37 -5.98 18.51 7.92
C PRO A 37 -5.19 19.56 7.12
N LYS A 38 -5.89 20.54 6.54
CA LYS A 38 -5.27 21.65 5.79
C LYS A 38 -4.52 22.59 6.72
N ASP A 39 -5.09 22.87 7.89
CA ASP A 39 -4.60 23.84 8.86
C ASP A 39 -4.47 23.25 10.27
N GLY A 40 -3.73 23.96 11.11
CA GLY A 40 -3.48 23.57 12.50
C GLY A 40 -2.34 22.57 12.69
N PRO A 41 -1.97 22.28 13.95
CA PRO A 41 -0.87 21.38 14.27
C PRO A 41 -1.20 19.92 14.05
N VAL A 42 -0.32 19.20 13.33
CA VAL A 42 -0.53 17.79 12.97
C VAL A 42 0.70 16.95 13.28
N ILE A 43 0.50 15.77 13.87
CA ILE A 43 1.52 14.73 13.96
C ILE A 43 1.10 13.56 13.06
N PHE A 44 1.87 13.32 12.00
CA PHE A 44 1.78 12.14 11.17
C PHE A 44 2.53 10.99 11.85
N VAL A 45 1.79 9.96 12.24
CA VAL A 45 2.36 8.75 12.84
C VAL A 45 2.38 7.70 11.74
N VAL A 46 3.56 7.26 11.35
CA VAL A 46 3.76 6.46 10.13
C VAL A 46 4.22 5.05 10.49
N ALA A 47 3.56 4.04 9.92
CA ALA A 47 3.94 2.65 10.07
C ALA A 47 3.46 1.80 8.87
N PRO A 48 4.06 0.62 8.59
CA PRO A 48 5.35 0.16 9.09
C PRO A 48 6.54 0.97 8.53
N HIS A 49 7.67 0.96 9.22
CA HIS A 49 8.91 1.58 8.73
C HIS A 49 9.78 0.62 7.91
N HIS A 50 9.37 0.33 6.67
CA HIS A 50 10.01 -0.65 5.79
C HIS A 50 11.20 -0.14 4.97
N ASN A 51 11.31 1.16 4.68
CA ASN A 51 12.48 1.72 4.01
C ASN A 51 13.04 2.90 4.79
N GLN A 52 14.37 2.99 4.93
CA GLN A 52 14.99 4.02 5.78
C GLN A 52 14.60 5.46 5.45
N PHE A 53 15.15 6.05 4.38
CA PHE A 53 14.90 7.46 4.07
C PHE A 53 13.81 7.64 3.02
N VAL A 54 13.40 6.55 2.38
CA VAL A 54 12.38 6.59 1.33
C VAL A 54 10.97 6.74 1.94
N ASP A 55 10.71 6.11 3.08
CA ASP A 55 9.43 6.24 3.79
C ASP A 55 9.05 7.71 4.10
N PRO A 56 9.89 8.49 4.82
CA PRO A 56 9.57 9.89 5.11
C PRO A 56 9.49 10.74 3.84
N LEU A 57 10.26 10.43 2.79
CA LEU A 57 10.17 11.12 1.50
C LEU A 57 8.81 10.89 0.85
N LEU A 58 8.33 9.65 0.77
CA LEU A 58 7.02 9.35 0.17
C LEU A 58 5.88 10.05 0.92
N VAL A 59 5.90 10.04 2.26
CA VAL A 59 4.87 10.74 3.05
C VAL A 59 4.96 12.25 2.81
N SER A 60 6.16 12.84 2.86
CA SER A 60 6.34 14.29 2.65
C SER A 60 5.84 14.74 1.28
N LEU A 61 6.16 13.99 0.21
CA LEU A 61 5.74 14.31 -1.15
C LEU A 61 4.22 14.26 -1.31
N ASN A 62 3.56 13.24 -0.75
CA ASN A 62 2.11 13.11 -0.84
C ASN A 62 1.38 14.17 0.01
N VAL A 63 1.86 14.45 1.23
CA VAL A 63 1.29 15.53 2.08
C VAL A 63 1.43 16.89 1.39
N TRP A 64 2.59 17.18 0.80
CA TRP A 64 2.81 18.41 0.05
C TRP A 64 1.89 18.51 -1.16
N ARG A 65 1.74 17.43 -1.94
CA ARG A 65 0.88 17.41 -3.12
C ARG A 65 -0.58 17.76 -2.79
N GLU A 66 -1.08 17.29 -1.66
CA GLU A 66 -2.48 17.41 -1.27
C GLU A 66 -2.79 18.70 -0.50
N THR A 67 -1.90 19.12 0.40
CA THR A 67 -2.18 20.23 1.34
C THR A 67 -1.14 21.34 1.31
N ARG A 68 -0.05 21.19 0.55
CA ARG A 68 1.11 22.09 0.55
C ARG A 68 1.78 22.26 1.91
N ARG A 69 1.51 21.36 2.85
CA ARG A 69 2.17 21.32 4.15
C ARG A 69 3.53 20.64 4.05
N THR A 70 4.49 21.15 4.81
CA THR A 70 5.77 20.46 5.04
C THR A 70 5.68 19.58 6.27
N VAL A 71 6.37 18.44 6.23
CA VAL A 71 6.42 17.49 7.35
C VAL A 71 7.84 17.44 7.90
N GLN A 72 8.01 17.88 9.14
CA GLN A 72 9.30 17.83 9.83
C GLN A 72 9.45 16.47 10.50
N PHE A 73 10.18 15.58 9.86
CA PHE A 73 10.44 14.26 10.42
C PHE A 73 11.48 14.29 11.53
N LEU A 74 11.30 13.44 12.55
CA LEU A 74 12.36 13.11 13.50
C LEU A 74 13.40 12.23 12.84
N ALA A 75 14.65 12.70 12.76
CA ALA A 75 15.75 12.00 12.10
C ALA A 75 16.89 11.70 13.08
N ALA A 76 17.48 10.50 13.02
CA ALA A 76 18.63 10.18 13.86
C ALA A 76 19.79 11.15 13.62
N ALA A 77 20.34 11.76 14.68
CA ALA A 77 21.42 12.76 14.58
C ALA A 77 22.65 12.23 13.81
N LYS A 78 23.01 10.96 14.02
CA LYS A 78 24.08 10.26 13.29
C LYS A 78 23.88 10.24 11.77
N SER A 79 22.63 10.26 11.30
CA SER A 79 22.34 10.33 9.86
C SER A 79 22.57 11.73 9.29
N MET A 80 22.47 12.77 10.12
CA MET A 80 22.70 14.18 9.72
C MET A 80 24.18 14.53 9.57
N GLU A 81 25.07 13.75 10.18
CA GLU A 81 26.53 13.86 10.02
C GLU A 81 27.00 13.35 8.64
N ARG A 82 26.21 12.51 7.97
CA ARG A 82 26.53 12.03 6.63
C ARG A 82 26.38 13.17 5.62
N ARG A 83 27.39 13.39 4.77
CA ARG A 83 27.42 14.51 3.81
C ARG A 83 26.16 14.63 2.95
N ALA A 84 25.86 13.64 2.12
CA ALA A 84 24.72 13.68 1.20
C ALA A 84 23.37 13.56 1.92
N VAL A 85 23.23 12.54 2.79
CA VAL A 85 21.96 12.29 3.50
C VAL A 85 21.61 13.44 4.45
N GLY A 86 22.59 13.93 5.22
CA GLY A 86 22.40 15.05 6.14
C GLY A 86 22.10 16.37 5.44
N PHE A 87 22.65 16.60 4.23
CA PHE A 87 22.29 17.76 3.42
C PHE A 87 20.79 17.79 3.09
N PHE A 88 20.24 16.68 2.58
CA PHE A 88 18.81 16.61 2.25
C PHE A 88 17.89 16.59 3.48
N ILE A 89 18.28 15.92 4.57
CA ILE A 89 17.52 15.93 5.83
C ILE A 89 17.39 17.36 6.39
N ARG A 90 18.46 18.17 6.30
CA ARG A 90 18.41 19.59 6.68
C ARG A 90 17.52 20.42 5.77
N LEU A 91 17.53 20.17 4.46
CA LEU A 91 16.65 20.84 3.49
C LEU A 91 15.17 20.53 3.71
N LEU A 92 14.84 19.35 4.22
CA LEU A 92 13.48 18.97 4.61
C LEU A 92 13.11 19.43 6.04
N ASN A 93 13.96 20.22 6.68
CA ASN A 93 13.78 20.77 8.02
C ASN A 93 13.46 19.70 9.09
N SER A 94 14.10 18.53 8.98
CA SER A 94 13.94 17.45 9.96
C SER A 94 14.60 17.77 11.30
N ILE A 95 14.00 17.27 12.39
CA ILE A 95 14.47 17.50 13.76
C ILE A 95 15.45 16.39 14.17
N PRO A 96 16.69 16.71 14.58
CA PRO A 96 17.65 15.72 15.05
C PRO A 96 17.22 15.05 16.34
N VAL A 97 17.30 13.72 16.36
CA VAL A 97 17.12 12.89 17.56
C VAL A 97 18.44 12.16 17.82
N ALA A 98 19.13 12.57 18.87
CA ALA A 98 20.27 11.81 19.37
C ALA A 98 19.77 10.56 20.11
N ARG A 99 20.50 9.45 19.97
CA ARG A 99 20.24 8.22 20.71
C ARG A 99 21.47 7.91 21.54
N ALA A 100 21.29 7.64 22.82
CA ALA A 100 22.40 7.38 23.74
C ALA A 100 23.33 6.25 23.23
N VAL A 101 22.73 5.20 22.67
CA VAL A 101 23.45 4.04 22.09
C VAL A 101 24.34 4.42 20.90
N ASP A 102 24.00 5.46 20.13
CA ASP A 102 24.84 5.90 19.00
C ASP A 102 26.15 6.55 19.47
N SER A 103 26.19 7.08 20.70
CA SER A 103 27.36 7.69 21.34
C SER A 103 28.08 6.73 22.31
N ALA A 104 27.76 5.43 22.26
CA ALA A 104 28.38 4.43 23.12
C ALA A 104 29.88 4.29 22.83
N LYS A 105 30.72 4.40 23.86
CA LYS A 105 32.17 4.21 23.79
C LYS A 105 32.56 2.90 24.47
N ASN A 106 33.64 2.27 24.01
CA ASN A 106 34.15 1.09 24.71
C ASN A 106 34.70 1.53 26.08
N GLY A 107 34.31 0.81 27.13
CA GLY A 107 34.88 1.01 28.46
C GLY A 107 36.32 0.49 28.53
N THR A 108 37.12 1.04 29.44
CA THR A 108 38.47 0.53 29.71
C THR A 108 38.38 -0.54 30.79
N GLY A 109 39.10 -1.64 30.62
CA GLY A 109 39.08 -2.76 31.54
C GLY A 109 37.93 -3.74 31.29
N ARG A 110 37.67 -4.60 32.26
CA ARG A 110 36.64 -5.65 32.19
C ARG A 110 35.80 -5.66 33.44
N ILE A 111 34.54 -6.09 33.33
CA ILE A 111 33.60 -6.09 34.45
C ILE A 111 33.10 -7.48 34.82
N THR A 112 32.82 -7.65 36.10
CA THR A 112 32.19 -8.80 36.74
C THR A 112 31.07 -8.32 37.65
N LEU A 113 30.13 -9.21 37.98
CA LEU A 113 29.10 -8.92 38.97
C LEU A 113 29.57 -9.38 40.35
N ALA A 114 29.29 -8.59 41.38
CA ALA A 114 29.45 -9.03 42.76
C ALA A 114 28.31 -9.99 43.17
N ASP A 115 28.35 -10.43 44.44
CA ASP A 115 27.27 -11.23 45.02
C ASP A 115 25.94 -10.46 45.02
N ASP A 116 26.01 -9.15 45.25
CA ASP A 116 24.92 -8.20 45.02
C ASP A 116 24.70 -8.00 43.50
N PRO A 117 23.51 -8.33 42.95
CA PRO A 117 23.18 -8.14 41.53
C PRO A 117 23.29 -6.70 41.02
N CYS A 118 23.23 -5.70 41.91
CA CYS A 118 23.29 -4.28 41.57
C CYS A 118 24.69 -3.66 41.75
N LEU A 119 25.68 -4.46 42.17
CA LEU A 119 27.06 -4.01 42.32
C LEU A 119 27.95 -4.62 41.25
N VAL A 120 28.59 -3.75 40.46
CA VAL A 120 29.49 -4.15 39.37
C VAL A 120 30.93 -3.90 39.79
N ARG A 121 31.76 -4.93 39.65
CA ARG A 121 33.21 -4.88 39.91
C ARG A 121 33.97 -4.82 38.60
N GLY A 122 35.06 -4.06 38.59
CA GLY A 122 35.90 -3.83 37.45
C GLY A 122 37.34 -4.28 37.71
N SER A 123 37.97 -4.87 36.70
CA SER A 123 39.40 -5.20 36.66
C SER A 123 40.08 -4.37 35.57
N GLY A 124 41.07 -3.55 35.96
CA GLY A 124 41.73 -2.59 35.08
C GLY A 124 40.82 -1.46 34.58
N THR A 125 39.72 -1.18 35.30
CA THR A 125 38.73 -0.16 34.96
C THR A 125 39.12 1.22 35.50
N LYS A 126 38.58 2.28 34.89
CA LYS A 126 38.73 3.67 35.33
C LYS A 126 37.37 4.35 35.47
N PHE A 127 36.49 3.78 36.29
CA PHE A 127 35.10 4.21 36.37
C PHE A 127 34.91 5.67 36.77
N LEU A 128 35.73 6.25 37.66
CA LEU A 128 35.59 7.65 38.08
C LEU A 128 35.80 8.62 36.92
N SER A 129 36.67 8.26 35.96
CA SER A 129 36.93 9.06 34.77
C SER A 129 35.92 8.82 33.63
N GLN A 130 35.33 7.62 33.56
CA GLN A 130 34.51 7.17 32.42
C GLN A 130 33.01 7.22 32.68
N LEU A 131 32.58 7.09 33.93
CA LEU A 131 31.18 7.00 34.32
C LEU A 131 30.78 8.21 35.18
N LYS A 132 29.53 8.61 35.01
CA LYS A 132 28.86 9.58 35.87
C LYS A 132 27.48 9.02 36.23
N PRO A 133 26.86 9.47 37.34
CA PRO A 133 25.47 9.15 37.65
C PRO A 133 24.56 9.37 36.43
N ARG A 134 23.57 8.49 36.25
CA ARG A 134 22.61 8.43 35.11
C ARG A 134 23.17 7.94 33.77
N MET A 135 24.48 7.71 33.66
CA MET A 135 25.04 6.98 32.50
C MET A 135 24.61 5.52 32.53
N GLN A 136 24.77 4.81 31.42
CA GLN A 136 24.44 3.39 31.33
C GLN A 136 25.65 2.55 30.95
N ILE A 137 25.74 1.35 31.52
CA ILE A 137 26.69 0.32 31.13
C ILE A 137 25.96 -0.64 30.20
N LEU A 138 26.52 -0.86 29.01
CA LEU A 138 25.96 -1.71 27.96
C LEU A 138 26.88 -2.91 27.70
N MET A 139 26.34 -4.12 27.78
CA MET A 139 27.05 -5.37 27.53
C MET A 139 27.19 -5.68 26.03
N SER A 140 28.12 -6.57 25.72
CA SER A 140 28.37 -7.04 24.35
C SER A 140 27.13 -7.72 23.73
N LYS A 141 27.09 -7.76 22.39
CA LYS A 141 25.96 -8.32 21.63
C LYS A 141 25.69 -9.80 21.91
N SER A 142 26.71 -10.57 22.29
CA SER A 142 26.57 -12.00 22.63
C SER A 142 25.72 -12.24 23.87
N LEU A 143 25.57 -11.23 24.73
CA LEU A 143 24.74 -11.27 25.93
C LEU A 143 23.33 -10.67 25.71
N GLY A 144 22.97 -10.34 24.47
CA GLY A 144 21.68 -9.71 24.16
C GLY A 144 21.62 -8.20 24.44
N SER A 145 22.77 -7.53 24.49
CA SER A 145 22.86 -6.07 24.70
C SER A 145 22.16 -5.58 25.98
N LEU A 146 22.34 -6.33 27.07
CA LEU A 146 21.86 -5.95 28.40
C LEU A 146 22.45 -4.59 28.82
N SER A 147 21.61 -3.75 29.43
CA SER A 147 22.01 -2.42 29.88
C SER A 147 21.53 -2.14 31.31
N ALA A 148 22.33 -1.43 32.09
CA ALA A 148 21.95 -0.97 33.43
C ALA A 148 22.33 0.51 33.64
N GLU A 149 21.48 1.26 34.34
CA GLU A 149 21.69 2.68 34.68
C GLU A 149 22.57 2.78 35.94
N VAL A 150 23.63 3.59 35.87
CA VAL A 150 24.54 3.88 36.98
C VAL A 150 23.89 4.87 37.93
N VAL A 151 23.79 4.49 39.21
CA VAL A 151 23.32 5.38 40.29
C VAL A 151 24.50 6.14 40.85
N GLU A 152 25.56 5.42 41.20
CA GLU A 152 26.69 5.95 41.94
C GLU A 152 27.96 5.23 41.51
N VAL A 153 29.05 5.99 41.36
CA VAL A 153 30.39 5.46 41.11
C VAL A 153 31.14 5.52 42.43
N ILE A 154 31.44 4.34 43.00
CA ILE A 154 32.05 4.23 44.34
C ILE A 154 33.57 4.39 44.22
N SER A 155 34.18 3.73 43.24
CA SER A 155 35.62 3.80 42.97
C SER A 155 35.90 3.51 41.49
N ASP A 156 37.18 3.55 41.08
CA ASP A 156 37.57 3.16 39.73
C ASP A 156 37.27 1.67 39.40
N THR A 157 37.04 0.85 40.42
CA THR A 157 36.78 -0.59 40.33
C THR A 157 35.37 -0.99 40.76
N GLU A 158 34.58 -0.11 41.39
CA GLU A 158 33.24 -0.45 41.86
C GLU A 158 32.19 0.61 41.47
N VAL A 159 31.08 0.14 40.89
CA VAL A 159 29.96 1.00 40.48
C VAL A 159 28.63 0.34 40.83
N ARG A 160 27.69 1.14 41.33
CA ARG A 160 26.34 0.69 41.69
C ARG A 160 25.35 1.04 40.60
N VAL A 161 24.56 0.06 40.17
CA VAL A 161 23.52 0.22 39.18
C VAL A 161 22.13 0.20 39.81
N LYS A 162 21.17 0.86 39.16
CA LYS A 162 19.81 1.11 39.67
C LYS A 162 18.94 -0.14 39.67
N LYS A 163 19.14 -0.99 38.67
CA LYS A 163 18.46 -2.26 38.47
C LYS A 163 19.48 -3.24 37.91
N GLU A 164 19.29 -4.50 38.26
CA GLU A 164 20.07 -5.60 37.70
C GLU A 164 19.93 -5.69 36.16
N PHE A 165 20.94 -6.28 35.51
CA PHE A 165 21.02 -6.33 34.06
C PHE A 165 19.96 -7.27 33.46
N GLY A 166 18.87 -6.69 32.92
CA GLY A 166 17.80 -7.44 32.24
C GLY A 166 16.97 -8.32 33.17
N GLY A 167 16.89 -7.98 34.46
CA GLY A 167 16.17 -8.77 35.45
C GLY A 167 16.90 -10.08 35.83
N PRO A 168 16.24 -10.98 36.58
CA PRO A 168 16.91 -12.15 37.16
C PRO A 168 17.49 -13.08 36.09
N LYS A 169 16.79 -13.21 34.96
CA LYS A 169 17.21 -14.01 33.80
C LYS A 169 18.45 -13.44 33.11
N GLY A 170 18.58 -12.11 33.05
CA GLY A 170 19.73 -11.46 32.44
C GLY A 170 20.97 -11.53 33.34
N THR A 171 20.79 -11.33 34.64
CA THR A 171 21.84 -11.50 35.67
C THR A 171 22.40 -12.93 35.67
N ALA A 172 21.54 -13.96 35.57
CA ALA A 172 21.97 -15.35 35.49
C ALA A 172 22.86 -15.63 34.26
N ARG A 173 22.45 -15.14 33.07
CA ARG A 173 23.25 -15.26 31.83
C ARG A 173 24.60 -14.56 31.93
N LEU A 174 24.63 -13.41 32.61
CA LEU A 174 25.86 -12.67 32.87
C LEU A 174 26.82 -13.49 33.74
N ARG A 175 26.34 -14.08 34.84
CA ARG A 175 27.15 -14.92 35.74
C ARG A 175 27.70 -16.16 35.04
N GLU A 176 26.88 -16.85 34.26
CA GLU A 176 27.30 -18.00 33.45
C GLU A 176 28.44 -17.63 32.49
N ARG A 177 28.33 -16.46 31.83
CA ARG A 177 29.34 -16.02 30.86
C ARG A 177 30.63 -15.52 31.53
N VAL A 178 30.52 -14.91 32.70
CA VAL A 178 31.69 -14.56 33.52
C VAL A 178 32.43 -15.83 33.94
N ALA A 179 31.72 -16.86 34.40
CA ALA A 179 32.30 -18.15 34.78
C ALA A 179 33.02 -18.82 33.59
N ALA A 180 32.43 -18.76 32.39
CA ALA A 180 33.04 -19.34 31.19
C ALA A 180 34.29 -18.59 30.69
N THR A 181 34.41 -17.28 30.97
CA THR A 181 35.50 -16.45 30.41
C THR A 181 36.66 -16.27 31.40
N GLN A 182 36.45 -16.52 32.69
CA GLN A 182 37.35 -16.36 33.84
C GLN A 182 37.96 -14.95 34.06
N ASN A 183 38.11 -14.15 33.00
CA ASN A 183 38.82 -12.87 32.98
C ASN A 183 37.89 -11.65 32.83
N GLY A 184 36.62 -11.73 33.25
CA GLY A 184 35.65 -10.63 33.15
C GLY A 184 35.15 -10.32 31.73
N LEU A 185 34.17 -9.42 31.61
CA LEU A 185 33.47 -9.11 30.37
C LEU A 185 33.76 -7.70 29.86
N GLU A 186 33.80 -7.55 28.53
CA GLU A 186 33.87 -6.25 27.89
C GLU A 186 32.53 -5.51 27.99
N PHE A 187 32.61 -4.19 28.17
CA PHE A 187 31.46 -3.32 28.30
C PHE A 187 31.62 -2.03 27.51
N LYS A 188 30.50 -1.37 27.25
CA LYS A 188 30.44 -0.04 26.66
C LYS A 188 29.78 0.92 27.62
N VAL A 189 30.28 2.15 27.62
CA VAL A 189 29.70 3.27 28.36
C VAL A 189 28.78 4.05 27.44
N VAL A 190 27.55 4.26 27.89
CA VAL A 190 26.51 4.98 27.18
C VAL A 190 26.21 6.27 27.96
N PRO A 191 26.39 7.46 27.35
CA PRO A 191 26.17 8.72 28.06
C PRO A 191 24.68 8.96 28.33
N PHE A 192 24.39 9.69 29.42
CA PHE A 192 23.06 10.24 29.64
C PHE A 192 22.79 11.32 28.58
N LEU A 193 21.63 11.23 27.93
CA LEU A 193 21.23 12.18 26.90
C LEU A 193 19.99 12.94 27.36
N ASP A 194 20.12 14.26 27.45
CA ASP A 194 18.98 15.15 27.64
C ASP A 194 18.28 15.39 26.29
N GLN A 195 16.99 15.06 26.23
CA GLN A 195 16.16 15.24 25.03
C GLN A 195 15.33 16.53 25.07
N SER A 196 15.51 17.37 26.10
CA SER A 196 14.70 18.57 26.32
C SER A 196 14.71 19.52 25.12
N ASP A 197 15.85 19.72 24.45
CA ASP A 197 15.95 20.61 23.29
C ASP A 197 15.19 20.06 22.06
N MET A 198 15.16 18.73 21.89
CA MET A 198 14.39 18.09 20.82
C MET A 198 12.89 18.29 21.06
N TYR A 199 12.41 18.04 22.28
CA TYR A 199 11.00 18.27 22.63
C TYR A 199 10.62 19.75 22.50
N ARG A 200 11.50 20.68 22.92
CA ARG A 200 11.27 22.12 22.73
C ARG A 200 11.07 22.48 21.25
N SER A 201 11.94 21.96 20.38
CA SER A 201 11.84 22.18 18.93
C SER A 201 10.53 21.64 18.35
N VAL A 202 10.06 20.48 18.83
CA VAL A 202 8.77 19.90 18.45
C VAL A 202 7.61 20.78 18.93
N TYR A 203 7.64 21.24 20.18
CA TYR A 203 6.58 22.10 20.72
C TYR A 203 6.49 23.43 19.97
N GLU A 204 7.63 24.05 19.64
CA GLU A 204 7.68 25.26 18.81
C GLU A 204 7.14 25.04 17.39
N ALA A 205 7.44 23.89 16.78
CA ALA A 205 6.93 23.57 15.45
C ALA A 205 5.41 23.36 15.47
N LEU A 206 4.89 22.70 16.51
CA LEU A 206 3.45 22.49 16.68
C LEU A 206 2.72 23.79 17.05
N SER A 207 3.25 24.62 17.94
CA SER A 207 2.61 25.89 18.32
C SER A 207 2.46 26.86 17.14
N ARG A 208 3.35 26.77 16.14
CA ARG A 208 3.23 27.50 14.86
C ARG A 208 2.24 26.88 13.88
N GLY A 209 1.48 25.86 14.27
CA GLY A 209 0.56 25.13 13.40
C GLY A 209 1.24 24.23 12.37
N GLY A 210 2.52 23.88 12.58
CA GLY A 210 3.30 23.05 11.68
C GLY A 210 2.93 21.56 11.72
N SER A 211 3.67 20.75 10.95
CA SER A 211 3.46 19.29 10.94
C SER A 211 4.73 18.52 11.32
N ILE A 212 4.58 17.51 12.17
CA ILE A 212 5.65 16.61 12.59
C ILE A 212 5.41 15.22 12.02
N GLY A 213 6.47 14.55 11.57
CA GLY A 213 6.43 13.15 11.16
C GLY A 213 7.23 12.26 12.11
N ILE A 214 6.64 11.16 12.57
CA ILE A 214 7.31 10.19 13.44
C ILE A 214 6.99 8.74 13.03
N PHE A 215 8.03 7.90 13.10
CA PHE A 215 7.89 6.44 13.06
C PHE A 215 7.98 5.92 14.52
N PRO A 216 6.86 5.53 15.15
CA PRO A 216 6.83 5.20 16.58
C PRO A 216 7.66 3.96 16.93
N GLU A 217 7.99 3.13 15.93
CA GLU A 217 8.89 1.98 16.04
C GLU A 217 10.35 2.38 16.33
N GLY A 218 10.74 3.60 15.97
CA GLY A 218 12.07 4.18 16.21
C GLY A 218 13.22 3.55 15.42
N GLY A 219 12.93 2.72 14.42
CA GLY A 219 13.91 2.14 13.50
C GLY A 219 13.23 1.35 12.38
N SER A 220 13.90 1.24 11.23
CA SER A 220 13.38 0.51 10.06
C SER A 220 13.67 -0.99 10.14
N HIS A 221 12.76 -1.80 9.59
CA HIS A 221 12.86 -3.26 9.60
C HIS A 221 12.21 -3.91 8.37
N ASP A 222 12.43 -5.22 8.19
CA ASP A 222 11.85 -6.03 7.11
C ASP A 222 10.80 -7.03 7.59
N ARG A 223 10.40 -6.95 8.86
CA ARG A 223 9.35 -7.80 9.44
C ARG A 223 7.99 -7.48 8.82
N THR A 224 7.11 -8.48 8.80
CA THR A 224 5.73 -8.36 8.29
C THR A 224 4.77 -7.70 9.28
N ASP A 225 5.13 -7.67 10.56
CA ASP A 225 4.38 -7.03 11.64
C ASP A 225 5.15 -5.83 12.23
N LEU A 226 4.42 -4.99 12.96
CA LEU A 226 4.92 -3.78 13.61
C LEU A 226 5.82 -4.10 14.82
N LEU A 227 6.88 -3.33 15.01
CA LEU A 227 7.64 -3.35 16.24
C LEU A 227 6.90 -2.64 17.39
N PRO A 228 7.23 -2.94 18.65
CA PRO A 228 6.67 -2.21 19.79
C PRO A 228 6.92 -0.71 19.69
N PHE A 229 5.86 0.08 19.90
CA PHE A 229 5.93 1.53 19.78
C PHE A 229 6.61 2.17 21.00
N LYS A 230 7.32 3.26 20.74
CA LYS A 230 7.96 4.08 21.77
C LYS A 230 7.03 5.23 22.17
N ALA A 231 7.05 5.55 23.47
CA ALA A 231 6.25 6.62 24.08
C ALA A 231 6.50 8.05 23.54
N GLY A 232 7.49 8.26 22.68
CA GLY A 232 7.88 9.58 22.18
C GLY A 232 6.72 10.33 21.51
N VAL A 233 5.89 9.64 20.72
CA VAL A 233 4.70 10.25 20.08
C VAL A 233 3.72 10.81 21.11
N SER A 234 3.45 10.05 22.17
CA SER A 234 2.55 10.46 23.24
C SER A 234 3.09 11.62 24.06
N ILE A 235 4.39 11.59 24.38
CA ILE A 235 5.05 12.67 25.12
C ILE A 235 5.03 13.96 24.33
N MET A 236 5.27 13.91 23.01
CA MET A 236 5.24 15.09 22.15
C MET A 236 3.85 15.71 22.05
N ALA A 237 2.82 14.89 21.80
CA ALA A 237 1.45 15.37 21.64
C ALA A 237 0.88 15.94 22.94
N LEU A 238 0.94 15.15 24.03
CA LEU A 238 0.44 15.55 25.34
C LEU A 238 1.27 16.70 25.93
N GLY A 239 2.59 16.67 25.74
CA GLY A 239 3.49 17.73 26.20
C GLY A 239 3.22 19.07 25.54
N ALA A 240 3.01 19.09 24.22
CA ALA A 240 2.70 20.32 23.49
C ALA A 240 1.39 20.97 23.98
N MET A 241 0.33 20.17 24.16
CA MET A 241 -0.97 20.65 24.67
C MET A 241 -0.97 20.95 26.17
N ALA A 242 -0.08 20.29 26.93
CA ALA A 242 0.13 20.62 28.33
C ALA A 242 0.79 22.00 28.48
N SER A 243 1.74 22.33 27.58
CA SER A 243 2.44 23.61 27.54
C SER A 243 1.60 24.77 26.98
N ASP A 244 0.72 24.52 26.01
CA ASP A 244 -0.19 25.52 25.45
C ASP A 244 -1.66 25.00 25.48
N PRO A 245 -2.51 25.53 26.39
CA PRO A 245 -3.91 25.12 26.51
C PRO A 245 -4.77 25.38 25.27
N ASN A 246 -4.38 26.32 24.40
CA ASN A 246 -5.15 26.65 23.18
C ASN A 246 -4.77 25.75 22.00
N LEU A 247 -3.66 25.01 22.12
CA LEU A 247 -3.16 24.15 21.07
C LEU A 247 -4.02 22.88 20.95
N ARG A 248 -4.50 22.58 19.75
CA ARG A 248 -5.25 21.36 19.44
C ARG A 248 -4.51 20.51 18.43
N VAL A 249 -3.62 19.66 18.92
CA VAL A 249 -2.82 18.74 18.09
C VAL A 249 -3.71 17.64 17.54
N LYS A 250 -3.64 17.40 16.24
CA LYS A 250 -4.28 16.26 15.58
C LYS A 250 -3.26 15.18 15.26
N ILE A 251 -3.63 13.92 15.43
CA ILE A 251 -2.84 12.77 15.01
C ILE A 251 -3.42 12.21 13.73
N VAL A 252 -2.59 12.00 12.71
CA VAL A 252 -2.98 11.33 11.47
C VAL A 252 -2.22 10.01 11.37
N PRO A 253 -2.90 8.86 11.47
CA PRO A 253 -2.26 7.57 11.24
C PRO A 253 -1.98 7.41 9.74
N VAL A 254 -0.76 6.99 9.40
CA VAL A 254 -0.32 6.80 8.01
C VAL A 254 0.23 5.39 7.82
N GLY A 255 -0.41 4.65 6.91
CA GLY A 255 -0.02 3.32 6.47
C GLY A 255 0.91 3.35 5.27
N LEU A 256 2.03 2.63 5.32
CA LEU A 256 2.92 2.41 4.17
C LEU A 256 2.87 0.96 3.70
N SER A 257 2.34 0.75 2.50
CA SER A 257 2.28 -0.58 1.88
C SER A 257 3.14 -0.63 0.62
N TYR A 258 4.07 -1.58 0.59
CA TYR A 258 4.93 -1.83 -0.56
C TYR A 258 4.66 -3.20 -1.16
N PHE A 259 4.58 -3.28 -2.48
CA PHE A 259 4.55 -4.57 -3.16
C PHE A 259 5.90 -5.27 -3.00
N HIS A 260 6.98 -4.55 -3.30
CA HIS A 260 8.36 -5.01 -3.14
C HIS A 260 9.27 -3.85 -2.71
N ALA A 261 9.30 -3.53 -1.42
CA ALA A 261 9.99 -2.35 -0.86
C ALA A 261 11.43 -2.13 -1.36
N HIS A 262 12.19 -3.21 -1.59
CA HIS A 262 13.61 -3.16 -1.97
C HIS A 262 13.88 -3.17 -3.49
N ARG A 263 12.86 -3.37 -4.33
CA ARG A 263 13.02 -3.51 -5.78
C ARG A 263 12.82 -2.16 -6.48
N PHE A 264 13.69 -1.89 -7.45
CA PHE A 264 13.50 -0.77 -8.37
C PHE A 264 12.25 -1.02 -9.22
N ARG A 265 11.52 0.06 -9.55
CA ARG A 265 10.21 0.03 -10.20
C ARG A 265 9.16 -0.80 -9.47
N SER A 266 9.27 -0.88 -8.14
CA SER A 266 8.15 -1.37 -7.32
C SER A 266 7.05 -0.30 -7.24
N ARG A 267 5.92 -0.67 -6.63
CA ARG A 267 4.80 0.21 -6.35
C ARG A 267 4.67 0.41 -4.85
N ALA A 268 4.16 1.57 -4.46
CA ALA A 268 3.90 1.92 -3.08
C ALA A 268 2.51 2.54 -2.95
N VAL A 269 1.84 2.25 -1.83
CA VAL A 269 0.59 2.88 -1.42
C VAL A 269 0.84 3.58 -0.10
N VAL A 270 0.42 4.84 -0.02
CA VAL A 270 0.46 5.66 1.20
C VAL A 270 -0.97 5.92 1.62
N GLU A 271 -1.40 5.33 2.73
CA GLU A 271 -2.77 5.43 3.23
C GLU A 271 -2.86 6.38 4.43
N PHE A 272 -3.67 7.43 4.31
CA PHE A 272 -3.92 8.41 5.36
C PHE A 272 -5.27 8.11 6.02
N GLY A 273 -5.23 7.72 7.29
CA GLY A 273 -6.43 7.50 8.08
C GLY A 273 -7.05 8.79 8.59
N LYS A 274 -8.22 8.66 9.22
CA LYS A 274 -8.95 9.79 9.79
C LYS A 274 -8.11 10.46 10.89
N ALA A 275 -8.01 11.79 10.83
CA ALA A 275 -7.37 12.56 11.88
C ALA A 275 -8.13 12.41 13.22
N ILE A 276 -7.40 12.11 14.29
CA ILE A 276 -7.94 12.01 15.66
C ILE A 276 -7.45 13.19 16.49
N ASP A 277 -8.33 13.71 17.34
CA ASP A 277 -7.98 14.73 18.33
C ASP A 277 -7.36 14.07 19.57
N VAL A 278 -6.38 14.73 20.18
CA VAL A 278 -5.80 14.29 21.45
C VAL A 278 -6.82 14.52 22.58
N PRO A 279 -7.21 13.48 23.35
CA PRO A 279 -8.20 13.63 24.42
C PRO A 279 -7.73 14.57 25.52
N ALA A 280 -8.58 15.53 25.91
CA ALA A 280 -8.28 16.51 26.95
C ALA A 280 -8.04 15.86 28.33
N GLU A 281 -8.71 14.74 28.60
CA GLU A 281 -8.52 13.94 29.82
C GLU A 281 -7.05 13.50 29.98
N TYR A 282 -6.43 12.99 28.91
CA TYR A 282 -5.05 12.53 28.95
C TYR A 282 -4.07 13.69 29.12
N VAL A 283 -4.39 14.87 28.61
CA VAL A 283 -3.61 16.10 28.85
C VAL A 283 -3.70 16.51 30.32
N GLY A 284 -4.88 16.42 30.93
CA GLY A 284 -5.09 16.66 32.36
C GLY A 284 -4.25 15.72 33.23
N MET A 285 -4.32 14.42 32.97
CA MET A 285 -3.48 13.40 33.64
C MET A 285 -1.98 13.64 33.42
N PHE A 286 -1.58 14.08 32.23
CA PHE A 286 -0.18 14.40 31.93
C PHE A 286 0.34 15.58 32.75
N ARG A 287 -0.48 16.62 32.97
CA ARG A 287 -0.13 17.81 33.77
C ARG A 287 0.06 17.49 35.25
N GLN A 288 -0.70 16.55 35.80
CA GLN A 288 -0.60 16.16 37.22
C GLN A 288 0.75 15.50 37.55
N GLY A 289 1.45 14.95 36.56
CA GLY A 289 2.80 14.39 36.74
C GLY A 289 2.80 12.97 37.33
N GLY A 290 3.97 12.52 37.80
CA GLY A 290 4.12 11.25 38.51
C GLY A 290 3.60 10.02 37.74
N MET A 291 2.73 9.24 38.42
CA MET A 291 2.13 8.02 37.88
C MET A 291 1.06 8.31 36.81
N GLN A 292 0.23 9.34 37.02
CA GLN A 292 -0.82 9.74 36.08
C GLN A 292 -0.25 10.14 34.73
N LYS A 293 0.92 10.81 34.70
CA LYS A 293 1.65 11.10 33.46
C LYS A 293 2.03 9.84 32.69
N ARG A 294 2.51 8.79 33.38
CA ARG A 294 2.89 7.53 32.73
C ARG A 294 1.68 6.80 32.19
N GLU A 295 0.59 6.80 32.95
CA GLU A 295 -0.68 6.20 32.54
C GLU A 295 -1.27 6.90 31.31
N ALA A 296 -1.32 8.22 31.30
CA ALA A 296 -1.76 9.01 30.15
C ALA A 296 -0.95 8.72 28.89
N VAL A 297 0.38 8.66 29.04
CA VAL A 297 1.31 8.32 27.95
C VAL A 297 1.02 6.91 27.40
N SER A 298 0.78 5.94 28.28
CA SER A 298 0.47 4.56 27.88
C SER A 298 -0.88 4.48 27.16
N LYS A 299 -1.96 4.97 27.78
CA LYS A 299 -3.31 4.95 27.19
C LYS A 299 -3.35 5.64 25.83
N PHE A 300 -2.69 6.79 25.70
CA PHE A 300 -2.62 7.48 24.42
C PHE A 300 -1.75 6.76 23.39
N LEU A 301 -0.68 6.07 23.82
CA LEU A 301 0.12 5.24 22.91
C LEU A 301 -0.71 4.08 22.35
N ASP A 302 -1.53 3.45 23.19
CA ASP A 302 -2.44 2.36 22.81
C ASP A 302 -3.50 2.85 21.81
N LEU A 303 -4.09 4.04 22.04
CA LEU A 303 -4.99 4.69 21.09
C LEU A 303 -4.32 4.95 19.72
N VAL A 304 -3.09 5.45 19.71
CA VAL A 304 -2.32 5.67 18.48
C VAL A 304 -2.01 4.34 17.79
N PHE A 305 -1.72 3.29 18.55
CA PHE A 305 -1.50 1.95 18.01
C PHE A 305 -2.75 1.38 17.34
N ASP A 306 -3.92 1.49 17.99
CA ASP A 306 -5.18 0.99 17.45
C ASP A 306 -5.60 1.72 16.18
N THR A 307 -5.41 3.04 16.13
CA THR A 307 -5.70 3.82 14.92
C THR A 307 -4.75 3.49 13.77
N LEU A 308 -3.47 3.21 14.05
CA LEU A 308 -2.52 2.73 13.03
C LEU A 308 -2.85 1.35 12.48
N LYS A 309 -3.47 0.46 13.27
CA LYS A 309 -3.95 -0.84 12.75
C LYS A 309 -4.99 -0.69 11.64
N THR A 310 -5.78 0.39 11.65
CA THR A 310 -6.83 0.61 10.63
C THR A 310 -6.25 0.91 9.24
N VAL A 311 -5.01 1.40 9.15
CA VAL A 311 -4.34 1.79 7.90
C VAL A 311 -3.17 0.87 7.55
N THR A 312 -2.91 -0.18 8.33
CA THR A 312 -1.79 -1.11 8.11
C THR A 312 -2.26 -2.52 7.82
N ILE A 313 -1.73 -3.13 6.76
CA ILE A 313 -2.01 -4.53 6.41
C ILE A 313 -1.07 -5.43 7.23
N ARG A 314 -1.57 -6.08 8.28
CA ARG A 314 -0.76 -6.90 9.20
C ARG A 314 -0.91 -8.40 8.94
N ALA A 315 -0.09 -8.98 8.06
CA ALA A 315 -0.02 -10.44 7.97
C ALA A 315 1.05 -10.99 8.94
N PRO A 316 0.75 -12.00 9.77
CA PRO A 316 1.71 -12.59 10.71
C PRO A 316 2.93 -13.18 9.99
N ASP A 317 2.74 -13.72 8.79
CA ASP A 317 3.78 -14.28 7.94
C ASP A 317 3.42 -14.15 6.44
N TYR A 318 4.41 -14.36 5.56
CA TYR A 318 4.24 -14.24 4.12
C TYR A 318 3.25 -15.27 3.55
N ASP A 319 3.21 -16.48 4.09
CA ASP A 319 2.31 -17.53 3.59
C ASP A 319 0.87 -17.21 3.97
N THR A 320 0.63 -16.65 5.15
CA THR A 320 -0.66 -16.10 5.55
C THR A 320 -1.08 -14.95 4.63
N LEU A 321 -0.19 -14.01 4.29
CA LEU A 321 -0.51 -12.96 3.33
C LEU A 321 -0.94 -13.54 1.97
N MET A 322 -0.20 -14.52 1.45
CA MET A 322 -0.52 -15.18 0.18
C MET A 322 -1.84 -15.95 0.25
N LEU A 323 -2.12 -16.60 1.38
CA LEU A 323 -3.38 -17.28 1.65
C LEU A 323 -4.55 -16.29 1.62
N ILE A 324 -4.49 -15.19 2.36
CA ILE A 324 -5.57 -14.19 2.41
C ILE A 324 -5.82 -13.60 1.02
N GLN A 325 -4.76 -13.29 0.28
CA GLN A 325 -4.89 -12.79 -1.08
C GLN A 325 -5.53 -13.82 -2.03
N ALA A 326 -5.19 -15.11 -1.90
CA ALA A 326 -5.78 -16.18 -2.68
C ALA A 326 -7.25 -16.41 -2.31
N ALA A 327 -7.57 -16.47 -1.02
CA ALA A 327 -8.93 -16.58 -0.50
C ALA A 327 -9.80 -15.42 -0.99
N ARG A 328 -9.32 -14.18 -0.96
CA ARG A 328 -10.03 -13.02 -1.51
C ARG A 328 -10.37 -13.19 -3.00
N ARG A 329 -9.41 -13.67 -3.80
CA ARG A 329 -9.61 -13.90 -5.24
C ARG A 329 -10.62 -15.02 -5.53
N LEU A 330 -10.64 -16.06 -4.69
CA LEU A 330 -11.59 -17.16 -4.77
C LEU A 330 -12.99 -16.75 -4.32
N TYR A 331 -13.09 -15.90 -3.28
CA TYR A 331 -14.34 -15.37 -2.75
C TYR A 331 -15.03 -14.40 -3.71
N LYS A 332 -14.25 -13.61 -4.47
CA LYS A 332 -14.76 -12.69 -5.49
C LYS A 332 -15.29 -13.43 -6.73
N SER A 333 -16.49 -13.07 -7.19
CA SER A 333 -17.00 -13.56 -8.47
C SER A 333 -16.17 -12.99 -9.64
N PRO A 334 -15.82 -13.77 -10.68
CA PRO A 334 -15.01 -13.31 -11.82
C PRO A 334 -15.57 -12.11 -12.60
N ALA A 335 -16.84 -11.75 -12.39
CA ALA A 335 -17.52 -10.62 -13.03
C ALA A 335 -17.66 -9.37 -12.14
N GLN A 336 -17.34 -9.48 -10.85
CA GLN A 336 -17.43 -8.36 -9.91
C GLN A 336 -16.12 -7.59 -9.86
N THR A 337 -16.19 -6.32 -9.49
CA THR A 337 -15.05 -5.42 -9.33
C THR A 337 -15.19 -4.71 -7.96
N LEU A 338 -14.17 -4.81 -7.10
CA LEU A 338 -14.10 -4.14 -5.79
C LEU A 338 -13.07 -3.00 -5.83
N SER A 339 -13.46 -1.82 -5.34
CA SER A 339 -12.53 -0.69 -5.16
C SER A 339 -11.33 -1.05 -4.28
N LEU A 340 -10.21 -0.35 -4.43
CA LEU A 340 -9.01 -0.59 -3.62
C LEU A 340 -9.27 -0.50 -2.10
N GLY A 341 -10.13 0.42 -1.66
CA GLY A 341 -10.51 0.56 -0.24
C GLY A 341 -11.32 -0.65 0.25
N GLN A 342 -12.25 -1.15 -0.55
CA GLN A 342 -12.98 -2.39 -0.26
C GLN A 342 -12.05 -3.61 -0.26
N ASN A 343 -11.05 -3.64 -1.13
CA ASN A 343 -10.05 -4.70 -1.18
C ASN A 343 -9.16 -4.72 0.07
N VAL A 344 -8.80 -3.54 0.60
CA VAL A 344 -8.04 -3.40 1.85
C VAL A 344 -8.91 -3.82 3.03
N GLU A 345 -10.16 -3.36 3.11
CA GLU A 345 -11.07 -3.72 4.19
C GLU A 345 -11.40 -5.22 4.18
N LEU A 346 -11.65 -5.81 3.01
CA LEU A 346 -11.87 -7.25 2.87
C LEU A 346 -10.63 -8.05 3.28
N ASN A 347 -9.42 -7.61 2.88
CA ASN A 347 -8.19 -8.23 3.34
C ASN A 347 -8.04 -8.12 4.85
N ARG A 348 -8.33 -6.96 5.44
CA ARG A 348 -8.29 -6.72 6.89
C ARG A 348 -9.22 -7.71 7.61
N ARG A 349 -10.47 -7.82 7.16
CA ARG A 349 -11.47 -8.69 7.76
C ARG A 349 -11.14 -10.18 7.60
N LEU A 350 -10.68 -10.60 6.42
CA LEU A 350 -10.26 -11.98 6.17
C LEU A 350 -9.07 -12.37 7.05
N LEU A 351 -8.14 -11.44 7.26
CA LEU A 351 -6.94 -11.65 8.05
C LEU A 351 -7.24 -11.72 9.54
N GLU A 352 -8.11 -10.82 10.03
CA GLU A 352 -8.63 -10.83 11.40
C GLU A 352 -9.45 -12.11 11.67
N GLY A 353 -10.29 -12.54 10.72
CA GLY A 353 -11.00 -13.82 10.79
C GLY A 353 -10.06 -15.02 10.80
N TYR A 354 -9.05 -15.02 9.93
CA TYR A 354 -8.06 -16.10 9.90
C TYR A 354 -7.28 -16.20 11.20
N GLU A 355 -6.86 -15.09 11.82
CA GLU A 355 -6.16 -15.12 13.11
C GLU A 355 -7.03 -15.69 14.23
N HIS A 356 -8.34 -15.40 14.20
CA HIS A 356 -9.28 -15.91 15.19
C HIS A 356 -9.54 -17.42 15.03
N PHE A 357 -9.66 -17.90 13.79
CA PHE A 357 -10.01 -19.30 13.47
C PHE A 357 -8.84 -20.16 12.96
N LYS A 358 -7.58 -19.75 13.13
CA LYS A 358 -6.40 -20.45 12.57
C LYS A 358 -6.21 -21.88 13.07
N ASP A 359 -6.70 -22.16 14.27
CA ASP A 359 -6.59 -23.48 14.92
C ASP A 359 -7.77 -24.40 14.57
N ASP A 360 -8.76 -23.91 13.80
CA ASP A 360 -9.87 -24.71 13.32
C ASP A 360 -9.40 -25.72 12.23
N PRO A 361 -9.70 -27.03 12.36
CA PRO A 361 -9.33 -28.04 11.38
C PRO A 361 -9.83 -27.75 9.95
N GLN A 362 -11.00 -27.12 9.80
CA GLN A 362 -11.56 -26.76 8.50
C GLN A 362 -10.71 -25.67 7.82
N VAL A 363 -10.27 -24.67 8.60
CA VAL A 363 -9.42 -23.57 8.13
C VAL A 363 -8.04 -24.09 7.73
N GLN A 364 -7.45 -25.00 8.50
CA GLN A 364 -6.14 -25.60 8.18
C GLN A 364 -6.17 -26.42 6.90
N THR A 365 -7.21 -27.25 6.73
CA THR A 365 -7.39 -28.07 5.52
C THR A 365 -7.56 -27.18 4.29
N LEU A 366 -8.40 -26.13 4.39
CA LEU A 366 -8.62 -25.19 3.29
C LEU A 366 -7.34 -24.41 2.96
N ARG A 367 -6.57 -24.00 3.98
CA ARG A 367 -5.27 -23.34 3.80
C ARG A 367 -4.33 -24.16 2.92
N GLU A 368 -4.17 -25.45 3.22
CA GLU A 368 -3.28 -26.32 2.45
C GLU A 368 -3.73 -26.45 0.99
N LYS A 369 -5.03 -26.62 0.75
CA LYS A 369 -5.60 -26.71 -0.60
C LYS A 369 -5.39 -25.41 -1.38
N VAL A 370 -5.67 -24.26 -0.79
CA VAL A 370 -5.51 -22.95 -1.44
C VAL A 370 -4.04 -22.66 -1.78
N LEU A 371 -3.11 -22.99 -0.88
CA LEU A 371 -1.67 -22.85 -1.13
C LEU A 371 -1.16 -23.82 -2.20
N ARG A 372 -1.70 -25.03 -2.26
CA ARG A 372 -1.40 -26.02 -3.32
C ARG A 372 -1.90 -25.54 -4.68
N TYR A 373 -3.15 -25.10 -4.76
CA TYR A 373 -3.73 -24.48 -5.95
C TYR A 373 -2.89 -23.29 -6.43
N GLY A 374 -2.54 -22.37 -5.51
CA GLY A 374 -1.70 -21.22 -5.83
C GLY A 374 -0.28 -21.58 -6.30
N ARG A 375 0.26 -22.75 -5.94
CA ARG A 375 1.52 -23.28 -6.52
C ARG A 375 1.28 -23.78 -7.94
N ARG A 376 0.27 -24.64 -8.16
CA ARG A 376 -0.07 -25.17 -9.50
C ARG A 376 -0.35 -24.08 -10.53
N VAL A 377 -1.12 -23.05 -10.15
CA VAL A 377 -1.41 -21.89 -11.01
C VAL A 377 -0.11 -21.17 -11.41
N ARG A 378 0.83 -20.98 -10.47
CA ARG A 378 2.12 -20.34 -10.73
C ARG A 378 3.05 -21.20 -11.59
N ASP A 379 3.06 -22.51 -11.38
CA ASP A 379 3.89 -23.45 -12.15
C ASP A 379 3.46 -23.49 -13.63
N LEU A 380 2.15 -23.34 -13.89
CA LEU A 380 1.60 -23.17 -15.24
C LEU A 380 1.79 -21.76 -15.80
N GLY A 381 2.37 -20.83 -15.04
CA GLY A 381 2.55 -19.43 -15.44
C GLY A 381 1.24 -18.67 -15.62
N LEU A 382 0.14 -19.17 -15.07
CA LEU A 382 -1.18 -18.55 -15.13
C LEU A 382 -1.40 -17.64 -13.92
N ARG A 383 -2.36 -16.72 -14.05
CA ARG A 383 -2.92 -15.97 -12.90
C ARG A 383 -4.33 -16.49 -12.60
N ASP A 384 -4.76 -16.38 -11.34
CA ASP A 384 -6.05 -16.94 -10.87
C ASP A 384 -7.25 -16.49 -11.73
N HIS A 385 -7.35 -15.21 -12.09
CA HIS A 385 -8.45 -14.69 -12.92
C HIS A 385 -8.41 -15.21 -14.37
N GLN A 386 -7.28 -15.76 -14.84
CA GLN A 386 -7.13 -16.31 -16.18
C GLN A 386 -7.67 -17.74 -16.23
N VAL A 387 -7.71 -18.44 -15.10
CA VAL A 387 -8.14 -19.85 -15.02
C VAL A 387 -9.58 -20.04 -15.53
N PRO A 388 -10.60 -19.27 -15.08
CA PRO A 388 -11.96 -19.42 -15.59
C PRO A 388 -12.09 -19.14 -17.09
N ARG A 389 -11.23 -18.25 -17.61
CA ARG A 389 -11.28 -17.80 -19.01
C ARG A 389 -10.43 -18.67 -19.93
N ALA A 390 -9.56 -19.53 -19.42
CA ALA A 390 -8.64 -20.33 -20.23
C ALA A 390 -9.40 -21.16 -21.28
N ALA A 391 -9.10 -20.99 -22.56
CA ALA A 391 -9.78 -21.65 -23.67
C ALA A 391 -8.81 -22.45 -24.54
N LYS A 392 -9.36 -23.36 -25.36
CA LYS A 392 -8.59 -24.21 -26.29
C LYS A 392 -7.79 -23.38 -27.29
N ALA A 393 -6.62 -23.89 -27.68
CA ALA A 393 -5.79 -23.37 -28.78
C ALA A 393 -6.64 -23.13 -30.03
N LYS A 394 -6.53 -21.91 -30.58
CA LYS A 394 -7.08 -21.51 -31.88
C LYS A 394 -6.00 -20.79 -32.67
N TRP A 395 -6.10 -20.79 -33.99
CA TRP A 395 -5.19 -20.05 -34.89
C TRP A 395 -5.03 -18.57 -34.53
N LYS A 396 -6.06 -17.94 -33.94
CA LYS A 396 -5.99 -16.56 -33.41
C LYS A 396 -5.00 -16.40 -32.25
N ILE A 397 -4.87 -17.41 -31.37
CA ILE A 397 -3.93 -17.40 -30.24
C ILE A 397 -2.49 -17.48 -30.77
N PHE A 398 -2.27 -18.27 -31.82
CA PHE A 398 -0.98 -18.34 -32.51
C PHE A 398 -0.61 -17.00 -33.17
N GLY A 399 -1.54 -16.39 -33.91
CA GLY A 399 -1.32 -15.06 -34.51
C GLY A 399 -1.02 -13.98 -33.47
N LEU A 400 -1.68 -14.03 -32.31
CA LEU A 400 -1.39 -13.11 -31.21
C LEU A 400 -0.01 -13.36 -30.57
N LEU A 401 0.37 -14.61 -30.37
CA LEU A 401 1.70 -14.95 -29.89
C LEU A 401 2.78 -14.38 -30.84
N ALA A 402 2.60 -14.55 -32.15
CA ALA A 402 3.52 -14.02 -33.16
C ALA A 402 3.59 -12.48 -33.14
N TYR A 403 2.45 -11.79 -33.05
CA TYR A 403 2.40 -10.33 -32.91
C TYR A 403 3.16 -9.85 -31.66
N ARG A 404 2.93 -10.47 -30.50
CA ARG A 404 3.61 -10.09 -29.26
C ARG A 404 5.11 -10.39 -29.30
N LEU A 405 5.52 -11.46 -29.97
CA LEU A 405 6.93 -11.77 -30.19
C LEU A 405 7.60 -10.69 -31.06
N CYS A 406 6.95 -10.28 -32.15
CA CYS A 406 7.42 -9.20 -33.02
C CYS A 406 7.54 -7.88 -32.25
N LEU A 407 6.50 -7.52 -31.49
CA LEU A 407 6.50 -6.31 -30.68
C LEU A 407 7.61 -6.31 -29.62
N LEU A 408 7.82 -7.45 -28.94
CA LEU A 408 8.90 -7.62 -27.97
C LEU A 408 10.27 -7.43 -28.64
N LEU A 409 10.45 -7.93 -29.88
CA LEU A 409 11.67 -7.74 -30.65
C LEU A 409 11.90 -6.26 -30.94
N VAL A 410 10.90 -5.56 -31.47
CA VAL A 410 10.98 -4.11 -31.77
C VAL A 410 11.34 -3.31 -30.52
N TRP A 411 10.65 -3.52 -29.41
CA TRP A 411 10.94 -2.82 -28.16
C TRP A 411 12.31 -3.16 -27.59
N THR A 412 12.76 -4.40 -27.73
CA THR A 412 14.12 -4.79 -27.32
C THR A 412 15.16 -3.99 -28.10
N VAL A 413 15.00 -3.84 -29.42
CA VAL A 413 15.94 -3.05 -30.25
C VAL A 413 16.00 -1.59 -29.78
N PHE A 414 14.88 -0.95 -29.45
CA PHE A 414 14.86 0.43 -28.99
C PHE A 414 15.30 0.62 -27.53
N ALA A 415 15.00 -0.34 -26.65
CA ALA A 415 15.37 -0.26 -25.24
C ALA A 415 16.82 -0.68 -24.97
N LEU A 416 17.40 -1.54 -25.82
CA LEU A 416 18.73 -2.11 -25.61
C LEU A 416 19.83 -1.05 -25.47
N PRO A 417 19.95 -0.02 -26.34
CA PRO A 417 20.98 1.01 -26.18
C PRO A 417 20.90 1.75 -24.85
N GLY A 418 19.69 2.14 -24.43
CA GLY A 418 19.48 2.83 -23.15
C GLY A 418 19.74 1.94 -21.93
N THR A 419 19.36 0.65 -21.99
CA THR A 419 19.65 -0.30 -20.92
C THR A 419 21.14 -0.61 -20.80
N LEU A 420 21.84 -0.77 -21.92
CA LEU A 420 23.30 -0.96 -21.96
C LEU A 420 24.04 0.27 -21.42
N ALA A 421 23.62 1.47 -21.84
CA ALA A 421 24.18 2.73 -21.33
C ALA A 421 24.00 2.86 -19.80
N ASN A 422 22.92 2.32 -19.22
CA ASN A 422 22.71 2.37 -17.76
C ASN A 422 23.13 1.09 -17.01
N ALA A 423 23.62 0.07 -17.71
CA ALA A 423 24.03 -1.20 -17.09
C ALA A 423 25.03 -1.00 -15.94
N PRO A 424 26.06 -0.13 -16.04
CA PRO A 424 26.96 0.14 -14.93
C PRO A 424 26.23 0.62 -13.67
N VAL A 425 25.23 1.51 -13.83
CA VAL A 425 24.42 2.04 -12.71
C VAL A 425 23.70 0.89 -12.00
N PHE A 426 23.03 0.01 -12.75
CA PHE A 426 22.29 -1.12 -12.17
C PHE A 426 23.19 -2.13 -11.46
N ILE A 427 24.36 -2.42 -12.04
CA ILE A 427 25.35 -3.34 -11.46
C ILE A 427 25.94 -2.76 -10.17
N LEU A 428 26.44 -1.52 -10.21
CA LEU A 428 27.00 -0.81 -9.05
C LEU A 428 25.97 -0.65 -7.94
N ALA A 429 24.76 -0.21 -8.28
CA ALA A 429 23.67 -0.07 -7.33
C ALA A 429 23.33 -1.41 -6.67
N SER A 430 23.28 -2.51 -7.43
CA SER A 430 22.98 -3.84 -6.90
C SER A 430 24.10 -4.39 -6.01
N PHE A 431 25.36 -4.21 -6.40
CA PHE A 431 26.51 -4.71 -5.65
C PHE A 431 26.70 -3.95 -4.33
N ILE A 432 26.77 -2.61 -4.40
CA ILE A 432 27.03 -1.78 -3.22
C ILE A 432 25.84 -1.82 -2.25
N SER A 433 24.60 -1.78 -2.74
CA SER A 433 23.42 -1.87 -1.85
C SER A 433 23.39 -3.19 -1.09
N ARG A 434 23.73 -4.32 -1.73
CA ARG A 434 23.85 -5.63 -1.07
C ARG A 434 24.97 -5.65 -0.03
N LYS A 435 26.13 -5.04 -0.33
CA LYS A 435 27.23 -4.89 0.65
C LYS A 435 26.76 -4.10 1.87
N LYS A 436 26.07 -2.98 1.66
CA LYS A 436 25.52 -2.14 2.73
C LYS A 436 24.40 -2.80 3.52
N ALA A 437 23.59 -3.65 2.89
CA ALA A 437 22.62 -4.49 3.58
C ALA A 437 23.31 -5.48 4.53
N LYS A 438 24.39 -6.15 4.10
CA LYS A 438 25.19 -7.04 4.96
C LYS A 438 25.79 -6.29 6.17
N GLU A 439 26.35 -5.09 5.95
CA GLU A 439 26.87 -4.25 7.04
C GLU A 439 25.75 -3.86 8.04
N ALA A 440 24.57 -3.47 7.53
CA ALA A 440 23.43 -3.09 8.36
C ALA A 440 22.84 -4.28 9.14
N LEU A 441 22.86 -5.48 8.56
CA LEU A 441 22.45 -6.73 9.20
C LEU A 441 23.40 -7.06 10.36
N ALA A 442 24.71 -7.01 10.15
CA ALA A 442 25.70 -7.23 11.22
C ALA A 442 25.59 -6.18 12.36
N ALA A 443 25.17 -4.96 12.02
CA ALA A 443 25.00 -3.88 12.98
C ALA A 443 23.73 -4.02 13.85
N SER A 444 22.66 -4.64 13.35
CA SER A 444 21.32 -4.63 13.98
C SER A 444 20.89 -5.99 14.51
N THR A 445 20.21 -6.00 15.66
CA THR A 445 19.55 -7.19 16.23
C THR A 445 18.09 -7.33 15.79
N VAL A 446 17.52 -6.27 15.19
CA VAL A 446 16.08 -6.20 14.87
C VAL A 446 15.80 -6.61 13.42
N LYS A 447 16.79 -6.45 12.54
CA LYS A 447 16.67 -6.69 11.09
C LYS A 447 16.84 -8.17 10.77
N ILE A 448 15.96 -8.71 9.93
CA ILE A 448 16.03 -10.09 9.46
C ILE A 448 16.93 -10.20 8.22
N PHE A 449 16.69 -9.36 7.20
CA PHE A 449 17.42 -9.39 5.93
C PHE A 449 18.11 -8.07 5.57
N ALA A 450 17.89 -7.01 6.34
CA ALA A 450 18.29 -5.64 6.06
C ALA A 450 17.91 -5.18 4.63
N ARG A 451 16.70 -5.50 4.17
CA ARG A 451 16.17 -5.05 2.88
C ARG A 451 15.76 -3.57 2.91
N ASP A 452 15.49 -3.05 4.10
CA ASP A 452 15.10 -1.67 4.41
C ASP A 452 16.09 -0.60 3.93
N VAL A 453 17.37 -0.98 3.83
CA VAL A 453 18.46 -0.11 3.33
C VAL A 453 18.60 -0.13 1.81
N LEU A 454 18.08 -1.14 1.13
CA LEU A 454 18.39 -1.37 -0.29
C LEU A 454 17.87 -0.25 -1.20
N ALA A 455 16.62 0.20 -0.99
CA ALA A 455 16.03 1.25 -1.80
C ALA A 455 16.81 2.57 -1.66
N THR A 456 17.10 2.96 -0.42
CA THR A 456 17.90 4.15 -0.11
C THR A 456 19.24 4.14 -0.85
N TRP A 457 20.02 3.06 -0.70
CA TRP A 457 21.34 3.00 -1.30
C TRP A 457 21.28 2.97 -2.83
N LYS A 458 20.30 2.28 -3.42
CA LYS A 458 20.10 2.30 -4.88
C LYS A 458 19.85 3.73 -5.39
N ILE A 459 19.00 4.50 -4.71
CA ILE A 459 18.74 5.90 -5.07
C ILE A 459 20.00 6.74 -4.93
N LEU A 460 20.71 6.65 -3.80
CA LEU A 460 21.93 7.44 -3.55
C LEU A 460 23.05 7.12 -4.57
N ILE A 461 23.22 5.85 -4.92
CA ILE A 461 24.20 5.43 -5.93
C ILE A 461 23.78 5.93 -7.31
N ALA A 462 22.50 5.79 -7.68
CA ALA A 462 22.01 6.30 -8.96
C ALA A 462 22.21 7.82 -9.08
N LEU A 463 21.91 8.57 -8.02
CA LEU A 463 22.11 10.03 -7.97
C LEU A 463 23.56 10.46 -8.20
N ALA A 464 24.55 9.65 -7.80
CA ALA A 464 25.96 9.94 -8.02
C ALA A 464 26.47 9.41 -9.37
N VAL A 465 26.14 8.16 -9.72
CA VAL A 465 26.72 7.47 -10.88
C VAL A 465 26.10 7.95 -12.20
N VAL A 466 24.80 8.23 -12.24
CA VAL A 466 24.11 8.69 -13.47
C VAL A 466 24.73 9.98 -14.03
N PRO A 467 24.93 11.07 -13.27
CA PRO A 467 25.54 12.28 -13.82
C PRO A 467 27.00 12.06 -14.24
N ILE A 468 27.78 11.30 -13.47
CA ILE A 468 29.18 10.96 -13.82
C ILE A 468 29.22 10.22 -15.15
N LEU A 469 28.33 9.25 -15.34
CA LEU A 469 28.27 8.44 -16.55
C LEU A 469 27.82 9.27 -17.77
N ASN A 470 26.86 10.17 -17.59
CA ASN A 470 26.44 11.09 -18.65
C ASN A 470 27.56 12.08 -19.05
N ILE A 471 28.31 12.62 -18.09
CA ILE A 471 29.46 13.48 -18.36
C ILE A 471 30.56 12.70 -19.09
N PHE A 472 30.79 11.44 -18.69
CA PHE A 472 31.73 10.55 -19.36
C PHE A 472 31.31 10.30 -20.82
N TYR A 473 30.03 9.99 -21.08
CA TYR A 473 29.52 9.83 -22.44
C TYR A 473 29.60 11.10 -23.27
N ALA A 474 29.27 12.26 -22.70
CA ALA A 474 29.40 13.55 -23.38
C ALA A 474 30.85 13.86 -23.75
N SER A 475 31.79 13.57 -22.83
CA SER A 475 33.23 13.72 -23.06
C SER A 475 33.73 12.80 -24.17
N LEU A 476 33.36 11.52 -24.12
CA LEU A 476 33.75 10.53 -25.12
C LEU A 476 33.20 10.86 -26.51
N ALA A 477 31.92 11.24 -26.61
CA ALA A 477 31.32 11.66 -27.87
C ALA A 477 32.00 12.90 -28.44
N THR A 478 32.31 13.88 -27.59
CA THR A 478 33.04 15.09 -28.01
C THR A 478 34.43 14.75 -28.53
N LEU A 479 35.16 13.83 -27.87
CA LEU A 479 36.47 13.36 -28.32
C LEU A 479 36.40 12.66 -29.69
N ILE A 480 35.37 11.85 -29.93
CA ILE A 480 35.16 11.20 -31.24
C ILE A 480 34.93 12.25 -32.34
N VAL A 481 34.08 13.25 -32.07
CA VAL A 481 33.78 14.33 -33.03
C VAL A 481 35.01 15.20 -33.31
N ILE A 482 35.88 15.41 -32.31
CA ILE A 482 37.17 16.09 -32.50
C ILE A 482 38.10 15.27 -33.39
N ARG A 483 38.20 13.95 -33.13
CA ARG A 483 39.05 13.05 -33.93
C ARG A 483 38.55 12.83 -35.35
N ALA A 484 37.24 12.97 -35.59
CA ALA A 484 36.64 12.91 -36.91
C ALA A 484 36.76 14.23 -37.71
N GLU A 485 37.52 15.21 -37.21
CA GLU A 485 37.74 16.53 -37.84
C GLU A 485 36.45 17.29 -38.20
N ALA A 486 35.37 17.06 -37.45
CA ALA A 486 34.09 17.67 -37.75
C ALA A 486 34.09 19.21 -37.58
N PRO A 487 33.18 19.93 -38.28
CA PRO A 487 33.01 21.38 -38.14
C PRO A 487 32.78 21.83 -36.69
N LEU A 488 33.21 23.05 -36.36
CA LEU A 488 33.13 23.62 -35.00
C LEU A 488 31.71 23.57 -34.39
N LYS A 489 30.67 23.73 -35.22
CA LYS A 489 29.27 23.64 -34.80
C LYS A 489 28.95 22.29 -34.13
N TYR A 490 29.41 21.18 -34.70
CA TYR A 490 29.17 19.84 -34.14
C TYR A 490 29.97 19.62 -32.86
N LYS A 491 31.21 20.12 -32.78
CA LYS A 491 32.04 20.06 -31.56
C LYS A 491 31.37 20.76 -30.37
N LEU A 492 30.73 21.90 -30.61
CA LEU A 492 30.02 22.66 -29.58
C LEU A 492 28.67 22.04 -29.19
N VAL A 493 27.92 21.50 -30.14
CA VAL A 493 26.56 20.96 -29.88
C VAL A 493 26.60 19.56 -29.26
N THR A 494 27.56 18.71 -29.65
CA THR A 494 27.66 17.31 -29.19
C THR A 494 27.57 17.11 -27.68
N PRO A 495 28.33 17.84 -26.82
CA PRO A 495 28.25 17.61 -25.37
C PRO A 495 26.86 17.88 -24.81
N PHE A 496 26.17 18.93 -25.27
CA PHE A 496 24.81 19.22 -24.84
C PHE A 496 23.81 18.19 -25.39
N ALA A 497 23.94 17.82 -26.66
CA ALA A 497 23.09 16.82 -27.28
C ALA A 497 23.16 15.48 -26.54
N VAL A 498 24.34 15.05 -26.10
CA VAL A 498 24.52 13.82 -25.31
C VAL A 498 24.00 13.99 -23.88
N LEU A 499 24.31 15.13 -23.23
CA LEU A 499 23.90 15.39 -21.85
C LEU A 499 22.38 15.42 -21.68
N PHE A 500 21.63 15.88 -22.68
CA PHE A 500 20.16 15.85 -22.66
C PHE A 500 19.56 14.62 -23.35
N GLY A 501 20.18 14.13 -24.43
CA GLY A 501 19.67 13.00 -25.21
C GLY A 501 19.78 11.66 -24.49
N VAL A 502 20.91 11.39 -23.81
CA VAL A 502 21.10 10.11 -23.11
C VAL A 502 20.12 9.91 -21.95
N PRO A 503 19.86 10.91 -21.08
CA PRO A 503 18.81 10.77 -20.06
C PRO A 503 17.42 10.51 -20.65
N VAL A 504 17.05 11.19 -21.74
CA VAL A 504 15.74 10.97 -22.41
C VAL A 504 15.66 9.54 -22.96
N MET A 505 16.70 9.08 -23.66
CA MET A 505 16.80 7.70 -24.14
C MET A 505 16.75 6.69 -22.97
N SER A 506 17.38 7.01 -21.85
CA SER A 506 17.39 6.17 -20.64
C SER A 506 16.00 6.04 -20.02
N LEU A 507 15.25 7.15 -19.94
CA LEU A 507 13.87 7.15 -19.47
C LEU A 507 12.94 6.39 -20.44
N ALA A 508 13.13 6.56 -21.75
CA ALA A 508 12.39 5.80 -22.75
C ALA A 508 12.68 4.29 -22.63
N ALA A 509 13.95 3.89 -22.52
CA ALA A 509 14.33 2.50 -22.32
C ALA A 509 13.77 1.90 -21.03
N LEU A 510 13.70 2.68 -19.95
CA LEU A 510 13.05 2.27 -18.70
C LEU A 510 11.55 1.99 -18.92
N LYS A 511 10.84 2.91 -19.58
CA LYS A 511 9.41 2.78 -19.90
C LYS A 511 9.14 1.60 -20.84
N PHE A 512 9.95 1.42 -21.89
CA PHE A 512 9.86 0.26 -22.78
C PHE A 512 10.20 -1.04 -22.07
N GLY A 513 11.16 -1.04 -21.14
CA GLY A 513 11.49 -2.20 -20.33
C GLY A 513 10.35 -2.65 -19.42
N GLU A 514 9.58 -1.69 -18.87
CA GLU A 514 8.37 -1.98 -18.11
C GLU A 514 7.28 -2.59 -18.98
N ALA A 515 6.92 -1.92 -20.07
CA ALA A 515 5.89 -2.41 -20.99
C ALA A 515 6.29 -3.77 -21.59
N GLY A 516 7.56 -3.93 -21.99
CA GLY A 516 8.11 -5.16 -22.54
C GLY A 516 8.12 -6.32 -21.55
N ARG A 517 8.27 -6.05 -20.26
CA ARG A 517 8.15 -7.08 -19.22
C ARG A 517 6.72 -7.62 -19.13
N ASP A 518 5.73 -6.75 -19.26
CA ASP A 518 4.32 -7.16 -19.25
C ASP A 518 4.00 -8.01 -20.48
N VAL A 519 4.49 -7.63 -21.66
CA VAL A 519 4.39 -8.44 -22.89
C VAL A 519 5.09 -9.78 -22.72
N LEU A 520 6.32 -9.80 -22.19
CA LEU A 520 7.09 -11.02 -21.94
C LEU A 520 6.34 -12.01 -21.03
N PHE A 521 5.74 -11.53 -19.93
CA PHE A 521 4.97 -12.40 -19.04
C PHE A 521 3.67 -12.90 -19.67
N SER A 522 3.10 -12.12 -20.59
CA SER A 522 1.91 -12.54 -21.32
C SER A 522 2.17 -13.68 -22.32
N LEU A 523 3.44 -13.95 -22.69
CA LEU A 523 3.79 -15.04 -23.61
C LEU A 523 3.58 -16.42 -22.99
N ARG A 524 3.88 -16.59 -21.69
CA ARG A 524 3.83 -17.90 -21.02
C ARG A 524 2.43 -18.54 -21.05
N PRO A 525 1.34 -17.83 -20.67
CA PRO A 525 -0.02 -18.37 -20.82
C PRO A 525 -0.38 -18.75 -22.27
N LEU A 526 0.09 -17.98 -23.25
CA LEU A 526 -0.16 -18.25 -24.67
C LEU A 526 0.54 -19.52 -25.14
N VAL A 527 1.80 -19.70 -24.75
CA VAL A 527 2.58 -20.92 -25.04
C VAL A 527 1.93 -22.13 -24.39
N VAL A 528 1.51 -22.03 -23.13
CA VAL A 528 0.80 -23.11 -22.42
C VAL A 528 -0.51 -23.47 -23.10
N ALA A 529 -1.28 -22.48 -23.55
CA ALA A 529 -2.53 -22.72 -24.27
C ALA A 529 -2.32 -23.42 -25.62
N LEU A 530 -1.15 -23.26 -26.26
CA LEU A 530 -0.81 -23.83 -27.57
C LEU A 530 -0.15 -25.22 -27.46
N LEU A 531 0.42 -25.59 -26.32
CA LEU A 531 1.07 -26.89 -26.11
C LEU A 531 0.06 -28.05 -26.09
N PRO A 532 0.28 -29.14 -26.85
CA PRO A 532 -0.58 -30.31 -26.83
C PRO A 532 -0.55 -31.00 -25.45
N GLY A 533 -1.69 -31.48 -24.95
CA GLY A 533 -1.83 -32.16 -23.65
C GLY A 533 -2.14 -31.26 -22.44
N GLN A 534 -1.89 -29.95 -22.53
CA GLN A 534 -2.16 -28.98 -21.44
C GLN A 534 -3.66 -28.70 -21.23
N GLN A 535 -4.53 -29.15 -22.14
CA GLN A 535 -5.98 -28.90 -22.06
C GLN A 535 -6.63 -29.60 -20.86
N GLN A 536 -6.24 -30.84 -20.55
CA GLN A 536 -6.79 -31.58 -19.41
C GLN A 536 -6.37 -30.90 -18.09
N VAL A 537 -5.10 -30.48 -18.00
CA VAL A 537 -4.56 -29.76 -16.84
C VAL A 537 -5.30 -28.44 -16.61
N LEU A 538 -5.63 -27.70 -17.67
CA LEU A 538 -6.41 -26.45 -17.59
C LEU A 538 -7.85 -26.69 -17.11
N GLU A 539 -8.51 -27.73 -17.61
CA GLU A 539 -9.88 -28.09 -17.17
C GLU A 539 -9.90 -28.57 -15.71
N ASP A 540 -8.92 -29.36 -15.29
CA ASP A 540 -8.77 -29.79 -13.89
C ASP A 540 -8.54 -28.58 -12.97
N LEU A 541 -7.72 -27.61 -13.40
CA LEU A 541 -7.45 -26.38 -12.66
C LEU A 541 -8.70 -25.50 -12.50
N LYS A 542 -9.58 -25.48 -13.51
CA LYS A 542 -10.87 -24.77 -13.43
C LYS A 542 -11.81 -25.41 -12.42
N ARG A 543 -11.90 -26.75 -12.44
CA ARG A 543 -12.71 -27.51 -11.47
C ARG A 543 -12.20 -27.28 -10.06
N GLU A 544 -10.89 -27.42 -9.85
CA GLU A 544 -10.25 -27.16 -8.56
C GLU A 544 -10.51 -25.73 -8.06
N ARG A 545 -10.46 -24.72 -8.94
CA ARG A 545 -10.80 -23.33 -8.57
C ARG A 545 -12.26 -23.18 -8.15
N MET A 546 -13.19 -23.80 -8.88
CA MET A 546 -14.62 -23.74 -8.56
C MET A 546 -14.92 -24.39 -7.22
N ASP A 547 -14.35 -25.57 -6.97
CA ASP A 547 -14.51 -26.29 -5.71
C ASP A 547 -13.95 -25.48 -4.54
N LEU A 548 -12.74 -24.92 -4.69
CA LEU A 548 -12.13 -24.07 -3.66
C LEU A 548 -12.89 -22.76 -3.43
N ALA A 549 -13.42 -22.13 -4.48
CA ALA A 549 -14.26 -20.94 -4.33
C ALA A 549 -15.51 -21.25 -3.51
N ASN A 550 -16.17 -22.38 -3.77
CA ASN A 550 -17.33 -22.83 -3.01
C ASN A 550 -16.96 -23.14 -1.55
N GLU A 551 -15.85 -23.84 -1.30
CA GLU A 551 -15.35 -24.12 0.05
C GLU A 551 -15.04 -22.83 0.82
N VAL A 552 -14.35 -21.86 0.19
CA VAL A 552 -14.04 -20.55 0.79
C VAL A 552 -15.32 -19.77 1.14
N VAL A 553 -16.28 -19.71 0.22
CA VAL A 553 -17.56 -19.01 0.45
C VAL A 553 -18.36 -19.69 1.57
N ALA A 554 -18.40 -21.02 1.60
CA ALA A 554 -19.09 -21.78 2.64
C ALA A 554 -18.47 -21.53 4.02
N LEU A 555 -17.14 -21.60 4.12
CA LEU A 555 -16.42 -21.38 5.37
C LEU A 555 -16.60 -19.95 5.89
N ILE A 556 -16.48 -18.94 5.01
CA ILE A 556 -16.72 -17.53 5.37
C ILE A 556 -18.18 -17.31 5.80
N THR A 557 -19.15 -17.95 5.15
CA THR A 557 -20.57 -17.83 5.52
C THR A 557 -20.86 -18.45 6.88
N ASN A 558 -20.19 -19.55 7.24
CA ASN A 558 -20.41 -20.24 8.51
C ASN A 558 -19.70 -19.56 9.70
N LEU A 559 -18.46 -19.12 9.51
CA LEU A 559 -17.63 -18.54 10.58
C LEU A 559 -17.72 -17.01 10.67
N GLY A 560 -18.00 -16.34 9.56
CA GLY A 560 -18.05 -14.87 9.48
C GLY A 560 -19.04 -14.20 10.46
N PRO A 561 -20.28 -14.69 10.60
CA PRO A 561 -21.26 -14.13 11.53
C PRO A 561 -20.85 -14.23 13.00
N GLN A 562 -19.94 -15.15 13.36
CA GLN A 562 -19.48 -15.30 14.74
C GLN A 562 -18.52 -14.17 15.17
N LEU A 563 -17.91 -13.48 14.20
CA LEU A 563 -16.90 -12.45 14.46
C LEU A 563 -17.38 -11.04 14.15
N TYR A 564 -18.26 -10.88 13.15
CA TYR A 564 -18.74 -9.57 12.70
C TYR A 564 -20.27 -9.48 12.82
N GLU A 565 -20.76 -8.58 13.67
CA GLU A 565 -22.19 -8.27 13.78
C GLU A 565 -22.75 -7.65 12.49
N ASP A 566 -21.91 -6.91 11.75
CA ASP A 566 -22.23 -6.28 10.46
C ASP A 566 -21.93 -7.19 9.26
N PHE A 567 -21.76 -8.51 9.47
CA PHE A 567 -21.34 -9.45 8.41
C PHE A 567 -22.22 -9.36 7.17
N ASP A 568 -23.55 -9.38 7.32
CA ASP A 568 -24.49 -9.33 6.20
C ASP A 568 -24.51 -7.97 5.48
N GLN A 569 -23.97 -6.89 6.08
CA GLN A 569 -23.81 -5.58 5.44
C GLN A 569 -22.52 -5.45 4.63
N TRP A 570 -21.55 -6.36 4.82
CA TRP A 570 -20.27 -6.39 4.11
C TRP A 570 -20.02 -7.69 3.33
N ARG A 571 -20.96 -8.64 3.39
CA ARG A 571 -20.98 -9.90 2.62
C ARG A 571 -21.19 -9.69 1.11
N ILE A 572 -20.20 -10.08 0.31
CA ILE A 572 -20.30 -9.97 -1.15
C ILE A 572 -21.32 -11.01 -1.66
N LEU A 573 -22.48 -10.55 -2.14
CA LEU A 573 -23.50 -11.41 -2.75
C LEU A 573 -23.21 -11.59 -4.26
N PRO A 574 -23.43 -12.79 -4.84
CA PRO A 574 -23.48 -12.94 -6.28
C PRO A 574 -24.65 -12.10 -6.83
N PRO A 575 -24.50 -11.41 -7.97
CA PRO A 575 -25.55 -10.52 -8.47
C PRO A 575 -26.80 -11.35 -8.78
N THR A 576 -27.92 -11.03 -8.12
CA THR A 576 -29.24 -11.66 -8.30
C THR A 576 -29.97 -11.17 -9.55
N ALA A 577 -29.52 -10.06 -10.15
CA ALA A 577 -30.09 -9.53 -11.38
C ALA A 577 -29.28 -10.01 -12.60
N SER A 578 -29.95 -10.67 -13.54
CA SER A 578 -29.47 -10.77 -14.91
C SER A 578 -29.13 -9.36 -15.41
N ALA A 579 -27.90 -9.17 -15.85
CA ALA A 579 -27.49 -7.93 -16.50
C ALA A 579 -28.50 -7.60 -17.62
N PRO A 580 -28.95 -6.34 -17.77
CA PRO A 580 -29.74 -5.97 -18.93
C PRO A 580 -28.92 -6.34 -20.18
N PRO A 581 -29.53 -6.92 -21.23
CA PRO A 581 -28.81 -7.18 -22.46
C PRO A 581 -28.15 -5.87 -22.90
N ALA A 582 -26.86 -5.94 -23.21
CA ALA A 582 -26.12 -4.80 -23.71
C ALA A 582 -26.93 -4.18 -24.85
N ALA A 583 -27.30 -2.90 -24.70
CA ALA A 583 -28.06 -2.19 -25.71
C ALA A 583 -27.33 -2.36 -27.06
N SER A 584 -28.07 -2.82 -28.06
CA SER A 584 -27.62 -3.19 -29.42
C SER A 584 -27.20 -1.96 -30.25
N GLY A 585 -26.35 -1.09 -29.71
CA GLY A 585 -25.74 0.01 -30.43
C GLY A 585 -24.35 -0.40 -30.94
N ARG A 586 -24.18 -0.49 -32.26
CA ARG A 586 -22.85 -0.58 -32.90
C ARG A 586 -21.98 0.59 -32.40
N PRO A 587 -20.75 0.35 -31.90
CA PRO A 587 -19.88 1.45 -31.49
C PRO A 587 -19.46 2.26 -32.73
N GLY A 588 -19.84 3.53 -32.76
CA GLY A 588 -19.43 4.48 -33.81
C GLY A 588 -17.98 4.91 -33.63
N VAL A 589 -17.30 5.10 -34.77
CA VAL A 589 -15.84 5.35 -34.93
C VAL A 589 -15.33 6.65 -34.28
N TRP A 590 -16.21 7.49 -33.73
CA TRP A 590 -15.83 8.78 -33.15
C TRP A 590 -16.62 9.08 -31.87
N ARG A 591 -16.06 8.73 -30.70
CA ARG A 591 -16.53 9.29 -29.42
C ARG A 591 -15.36 9.84 -28.60
N ARG A 592 -15.57 11.07 -28.10
CA ARG A 592 -14.56 12.04 -27.64
C ARG A 592 -13.94 11.65 -26.29
N LYS A 593 -12.60 11.78 -26.19
CA LYS A 593 -11.77 11.65 -24.97
C LYS A 593 -12.28 12.55 -23.84
N SER A 594 -12.46 12.00 -22.64
CA SER A 594 -12.63 12.78 -21.41
C SER A 594 -11.28 13.29 -20.89
N SER A 595 -11.30 14.52 -20.38
CA SER A 595 -10.17 15.40 -20.09
C SER A 595 -9.51 15.14 -18.72
N THR A 596 -8.80 14.01 -18.58
CA THR A 596 -7.77 13.85 -17.54
C THR A 596 -6.48 13.43 -18.23
N GLY A 597 -5.61 14.41 -18.46
CA GLY A 597 -4.35 14.22 -19.18
C GLY A 597 -3.34 13.43 -18.33
N SER A 598 -3.23 12.12 -18.57
CA SER A 598 -2.01 11.36 -18.27
C SER A 598 -1.92 9.97 -18.92
N ASP A 599 -3.01 9.40 -19.47
CA ASP A 599 -2.99 7.95 -19.78
C ASP A 599 -2.53 7.58 -21.19
N ALA A 600 -2.51 8.52 -22.14
CA ALA A 600 -2.11 8.24 -23.53
C ALA A 600 -0.63 7.86 -23.70
N LEU A 601 0.22 8.10 -22.70
CA LEU A 601 1.65 7.77 -22.74
C LEU A 601 2.00 6.54 -21.89
N ASN A 602 1.03 5.98 -21.16
CA ASN A 602 1.31 4.87 -20.25
C ASN A 602 1.12 3.50 -20.92
N HIS A 603 0.14 3.33 -21.83
CA HIS A 603 -0.07 2.07 -22.56
C HIS A 603 -0.34 2.29 -24.06
N PRO A 604 0.69 2.54 -24.90
CA PRO A 604 0.53 2.68 -26.36
C PRO A 604 -0.04 1.41 -27.02
N MET A 605 0.03 0.26 -26.35
CA MET A 605 -0.55 -0.99 -26.84
C MET A 605 -2.07 -1.03 -26.78
N GLU A 606 -2.74 -0.38 -25.83
CA GLU A 606 -4.21 -0.41 -25.80
C GLU A 606 -4.79 0.25 -27.05
N THR A 607 -4.18 1.35 -27.48
CA THR A 607 -4.59 2.08 -28.68
C THR A 607 -4.26 1.30 -29.96
N LEU A 608 -3.10 0.63 -30.01
CA LEU A 608 -2.70 -0.20 -31.16
C LEU A 608 -3.49 -1.50 -31.24
N ASP A 609 -3.76 -2.17 -30.11
CA ASP A 609 -4.53 -3.42 -30.06
C ASP A 609 -6.03 -3.16 -30.30
N GLU A 610 -6.56 -2.00 -29.88
CA GLU A 610 -7.89 -1.53 -30.27
C GLU A 610 -7.98 -1.24 -31.76
N PHE A 611 -6.98 -0.57 -32.34
CA PHE A 611 -6.93 -0.25 -33.76
C PHE A 611 -6.73 -1.48 -34.66
N LEU A 612 -5.82 -2.39 -34.31
CA LEU A 612 -5.47 -3.56 -35.12
C LEU A 612 -6.47 -4.71 -34.95
N PHE A 613 -7.08 -4.83 -33.77
CA PHE A 613 -7.83 -6.04 -33.44
C PHE A 613 -9.15 -5.82 -32.68
N GLY A 614 -9.47 -4.59 -32.25
CA GLY A 614 -10.72 -4.28 -31.54
C GLY A 614 -10.84 -4.92 -30.17
N TRP A 615 -9.72 -5.08 -29.44
CA TRP A 615 -9.63 -5.90 -28.22
C TRP A 615 -9.78 -5.14 -26.88
N SER A 616 -9.99 -3.82 -26.87
CA SER A 616 -10.14 -3.05 -25.62
C SER A 616 -11.58 -3.03 -25.11
N ARG A 617 -11.76 -3.15 -23.78
CA ARG A 617 -13.06 -3.03 -23.10
C ARG A 617 -13.34 -1.56 -22.77
N SER A 618 -13.70 -0.75 -23.76
CA SER A 618 -14.39 0.50 -23.43
C SER A 618 -15.86 0.20 -23.11
N SER A 619 -16.18 0.23 -21.82
CA SER A 619 -17.52 0.18 -21.22
C SER A 619 -18.28 -1.17 -21.24
N SER A 620 -17.98 -2.04 -20.27
CA SER A 620 -19.05 -2.81 -19.62
C SER A 620 -19.15 -2.29 -18.19
N ARG A 621 -20.25 -1.58 -17.89
CA ARG A 621 -20.57 -1.17 -16.51
C ARG A 621 -20.76 -2.43 -15.67
N GLY A 622 -19.82 -2.73 -14.79
CA GLY A 622 -20.04 -3.69 -13.71
C GLY A 622 -21.08 -3.15 -12.74
N THR A 623 -22.02 -3.97 -12.32
CA THR A 623 -22.91 -3.67 -11.19
C THR A 623 -22.08 -3.64 -9.91
N SER A 624 -22.15 -2.55 -9.15
CA SER A 624 -21.55 -2.50 -7.81
C SER A 624 -22.13 -3.64 -6.97
N ALA A 625 -21.27 -4.38 -6.26
CA ALA A 625 -21.68 -5.51 -5.43
C ALA A 625 -22.63 -5.11 -4.27
N TRP A 626 -22.77 -3.82 -4.04
CA TRP A 626 -23.67 -3.21 -3.07
C TRP A 626 -24.46 -2.13 -3.79
N GLY A 627 -25.74 -2.41 -4.01
CA GLY A 627 -26.64 -1.57 -4.80
C GLY A 627 -28.07 -2.04 -4.64
N GLY A 628 -28.52 -2.16 -3.39
CA GLY A 628 -29.90 -2.46 -3.02
C GLY A 628 -30.52 -1.26 -2.32
N THR A 629 -30.81 -0.19 -3.08
CA THR A 629 -31.88 0.80 -2.83
C THR A 629 -31.84 1.81 -3.98
N SER A 630 -32.91 1.88 -4.76
CA SER A 630 -33.14 2.99 -5.69
C SER A 630 -33.56 4.22 -4.90
N SER A 631 -32.74 5.26 -4.87
CA SER A 631 -33.20 6.62 -4.60
C SER A 631 -32.39 7.60 -5.43
N THR A 632 -33.13 8.42 -6.17
CA THR A 632 -32.68 9.65 -6.82
C THR A 632 -31.87 10.50 -5.86
N ASP A 633 -30.60 10.76 -6.19
CA ASP A 633 -29.85 11.85 -5.58
C ASP A 633 -28.90 12.48 -6.60
N ALA A 634 -28.85 13.80 -6.55
CA ALA A 634 -28.21 14.67 -7.53
C ALA A 634 -26.71 14.36 -7.71
N SER A 635 -26.27 14.47 -8.97
CA SER A 635 -24.90 14.42 -9.48
C SER A 635 -23.79 14.52 -8.42
N ARG A 636 -23.34 13.38 -7.91
CA ARG A 636 -21.98 13.28 -7.35
C ARG A 636 -21.00 13.36 -8.52
N ILE A 637 -20.09 14.34 -8.43
CA ILE A 637 -18.92 14.49 -9.28
C ILE A 637 -18.29 13.12 -9.48
N GLY A 638 -18.13 12.70 -10.73
CA GLY A 638 -17.63 11.38 -11.09
C GLY A 638 -16.30 11.11 -10.41
N THR A 639 -16.26 10.11 -9.55
CA THR A 639 -15.01 9.47 -9.13
C THR A 639 -14.26 9.02 -10.39
N PRO A 640 -12.95 9.28 -10.52
CA PRO A 640 -12.16 8.77 -11.62
C PRO A 640 -12.31 7.25 -11.68
N ASN A 641 -12.50 6.69 -12.88
CA ASN A 641 -12.50 5.24 -13.08
C ASN A 641 -11.14 4.69 -12.62
N GLU A 642 -11.11 4.07 -11.44
CA GLU A 642 -9.92 3.39 -10.92
C GLU A 642 -9.92 1.95 -11.47
N SER A 643 -9.02 1.69 -12.41
CA SER A 643 -8.73 0.38 -13.01
C SER A 643 -8.28 -0.60 -11.94
N GLU A 644 -8.96 -1.74 -11.86
CA GLU A 644 -8.71 -2.82 -10.90
C GLU A 644 -7.50 -3.71 -11.20
N ASP A 645 -6.62 -3.24 -12.07
CA ASP A 645 -5.50 -4.02 -12.60
C ASP A 645 -4.22 -3.77 -11.80
N GLU A 646 -4.31 -3.77 -10.46
CA GLU A 646 -3.14 -3.53 -9.59
C GLU A 646 -2.31 -4.79 -9.31
N ASP A 647 -2.57 -5.91 -9.98
CA ASP A 647 -1.60 -7.02 -10.20
C ASP A 647 -1.62 -7.53 -11.65
N ALA A 648 -2.37 -6.86 -12.53
CA ALA A 648 -2.42 -7.15 -13.94
C ALA A 648 -1.43 -6.24 -14.67
N GLY A 649 -0.45 -6.86 -15.33
CA GLY A 649 0.14 -6.23 -16.51
C GLY A 649 -0.92 -6.23 -17.60
N ASP A 650 -1.17 -5.07 -18.20
CA ASP A 650 -2.32 -4.72 -19.06
C ASP A 650 -2.46 -5.51 -20.38
N TYR A 651 -2.55 -6.85 -20.34
CA TYR A 651 -2.78 -7.67 -21.53
C TYR A 651 -3.68 -8.88 -21.28
N GLU A 652 -4.90 -8.66 -20.77
CA GLU A 652 -5.80 -9.72 -20.32
C GLU A 652 -7.17 -9.75 -21.01
N ASN A 653 -7.21 -10.07 -22.30
CA ASN A 653 -8.41 -10.62 -22.96
C ASN A 653 -8.05 -11.51 -24.17
N VAL A 654 -7.13 -12.47 -24.02
CA VAL A 654 -6.87 -13.43 -25.11
C VAL A 654 -7.72 -14.68 -25.00
N LEU A 655 -8.08 -15.07 -23.77
CA LEU A 655 -8.64 -16.40 -23.55
C LEU A 655 -10.18 -16.45 -23.62
N GLY A 656 -10.87 -15.32 -23.67
CA GLY A 656 -12.31 -15.32 -23.94
C GLY A 656 -12.67 -14.22 -24.91
N LEU A 657 -12.91 -14.56 -26.19
CA LEU A 657 -13.82 -13.88 -27.13
C LEU A 657 -13.78 -14.55 -28.52
N LEU A 658 -14.80 -15.37 -28.82
CA LEU A 658 -15.40 -15.41 -30.15
C LEU A 658 -16.91 -15.17 -29.97
N PRO A 659 -17.55 -14.40 -30.86
CA PRO A 659 -18.99 -14.51 -31.06
C PRO A 659 -19.24 -15.86 -31.74
N THR A 660 -20.16 -16.65 -31.20
CA THR A 660 -20.67 -17.85 -31.87
C THR A 660 -21.43 -17.43 -33.13
N PRO A 661 -21.04 -17.86 -34.34
CA PRO A 661 -21.88 -17.70 -35.53
C PRO A 661 -23.09 -18.63 -35.40
N GLY A 662 -24.26 -18.17 -35.86
CA GLY A 662 -25.53 -18.84 -35.68
C GLY A 662 -25.60 -20.24 -36.28
N GLU A 663 -26.30 -21.13 -35.57
CA GLU A 663 -26.93 -22.31 -36.15
C GLU A 663 -28.39 -22.37 -35.71
N ASN A 664 -29.26 -22.09 -36.68
CA ASN A 664 -30.66 -22.48 -36.65
C ASN A 664 -30.75 -24.00 -36.81
N LYS A 665 -31.21 -24.74 -35.78
CA LYS A 665 -32.40 -25.61 -35.81
C LYS A 665 -32.53 -26.50 -34.56
N PRO A 666 -33.77 -26.94 -34.23
CA PRO A 666 -34.11 -27.48 -32.92
C PRO A 666 -34.06 -29.01 -32.88
N ARG A 667 -33.72 -29.59 -31.71
CA ARG A 667 -34.43 -30.73 -31.09
C ARG A 667 -33.83 -31.09 -29.74
N SER A 668 -34.74 -31.44 -28.84
CA SER A 668 -34.58 -31.83 -27.45
C SER A 668 -33.64 -33.03 -27.21
N ARG A 669 -32.85 -32.99 -26.14
CA ARG A 669 -33.00 -33.88 -24.96
C ARG A 669 -31.93 -33.60 -23.88
N GLN A 670 -32.44 -33.42 -22.66
CA GLN A 670 -31.91 -33.85 -21.36
C GLN A 670 -30.45 -33.49 -21.00
N SER A 671 -30.31 -32.48 -20.13
CA SER A 671 -29.20 -32.40 -19.17
C SER A 671 -29.76 -32.15 -17.75
N SER A 672 -29.07 -32.74 -16.78
CA SER A 672 -29.45 -33.03 -15.40
C SER A 672 -29.50 -31.83 -14.44
N TYR A 673 -30.05 -30.70 -14.88
CA TYR A 673 -30.24 -29.51 -14.03
C TYR A 673 -31.72 -29.16 -13.76
N ALA A 674 -32.65 -29.90 -14.38
CA ALA A 674 -34.09 -29.68 -14.22
C ALA A 674 -34.67 -30.22 -12.89
N ASP A 675 -34.00 -31.18 -12.23
CA ASP A 675 -34.47 -31.77 -10.97
C ASP A 675 -34.24 -30.85 -9.75
N LEU A 676 -33.25 -29.95 -9.80
CA LEU A 676 -33.00 -28.95 -8.75
C LEU A 676 -34.04 -27.81 -8.75
N GLN A 677 -34.64 -27.51 -9.90
CA GLN A 677 -35.74 -26.54 -9.99
C GLN A 677 -37.08 -27.14 -9.55
N ARG A 678 -37.32 -28.44 -9.77
CA ARG A 678 -38.52 -29.14 -9.28
C ARG A 678 -38.53 -29.29 -7.76
N LEU A 679 -37.38 -29.50 -7.13
CA LEU A 679 -37.26 -29.51 -5.66
C LEU A 679 -37.50 -28.13 -5.02
N ARG A 680 -37.23 -27.04 -5.74
CA ARG A 680 -37.41 -25.67 -5.24
C ARG A 680 -38.81 -25.09 -5.49
N MET A 681 -39.55 -25.60 -6.48
CA MET A 681 -40.92 -25.16 -6.78
C MET A 681 -42.01 -25.90 -5.99
N ASN A 682 -41.72 -27.05 -5.36
CA ASN A 682 -42.67 -27.77 -4.51
C ASN A 682 -42.78 -27.25 -3.07
N MET A 683 -42.06 -26.19 -2.71
CA MET A 683 -42.15 -25.55 -1.38
C MET A 683 -42.84 -24.18 -1.40
N SER A 684 -43.36 -23.73 -2.54
CA SER A 684 -44.15 -22.50 -2.60
C SER A 684 -45.11 -22.48 -3.80
N SER A 685 -46.26 -23.12 -3.66
CA SER A 685 -47.44 -22.70 -4.42
C SER A 685 -48.73 -22.99 -3.65
N THR A 686 -49.38 -21.91 -3.20
CA THR A 686 -50.84 -21.87 -3.11
C THR A 686 -51.28 -20.88 -4.19
N SER A 687 -52.18 -21.39 -5.01
CA SER A 687 -52.78 -20.94 -6.27
C SER A 687 -53.44 -19.55 -6.32
N LEU A 688 -53.31 -18.87 -7.47
CA LEU A 688 -54.38 -18.54 -8.45
C LEU A 688 -53.69 -17.85 -9.66
N ALA A 689 -53.51 -18.45 -10.85
CA ALA A 689 -54.42 -18.85 -11.93
C ALA A 689 -54.86 -17.71 -12.90
N SER A 690 -54.44 -17.86 -14.17
CA SER A 690 -55.15 -17.62 -15.45
C SER A 690 -54.64 -16.55 -16.47
N ALA A 691 -54.29 -17.08 -17.66
CA ALA A 691 -54.46 -16.61 -19.07
C ALA A 691 -54.02 -15.19 -19.52
N GLY A 692 -53.48 -14.92 -20.72
CA GLY A 692 -53.20 -15.72 -21.93
C GLY A 692 -52.70 -14.80 -23.07
N SER A 693 -52.01 -15.40 -24.05
CA SER A 693 -51.80 -15.04 -25.48
C SER A 693 -51.32 -13.64 -25.95
N SER A 694 -50.14 -13.63 -26.60
CA SER A 694 -49.68 -12.69 -27.67
C SER A 694 -50.42 -12.94 -29.01
N PRO A 695 -50.23 -12.21 -30.16
CA PRO A 695 -49.16 -11.25 -30.53
C PRO A 695 -49.56 -10.02 -31.41
N THR A 696 -48.67 -9.03 -31.55
CA THR A 696 -48.15 -8.46 -32.84
C THR A 696 -47.51 -7.08 -32.65
N ASP A 697 -46.35 -6.92 -33.31
CA ASP A 697 -45.52 -5.72 -33.38
C ASP A 697 -46.24 -4.55 -34.08
N SER A 698 -46.29 -3.40 -33.41
CA SER A 698 -46.27 -2.10 -34.08
C SER A 698 -45.60 -1.06 -33.18
N ILE A 699 -44.71 -0.28 -33.79
CA ILE A 699 -43.88 0.74 -33.13
C ILE A 699 -44.78 1.90 -32.71
N ILE A 700 -45.20 1.93 -31.45
CA ILE A 700 -45.94 3.05 -30.86
C ILE A 700 -44.98 3.88 -30.00
N ARG A 701 -44.92 5.19 -30.31
CA ARG A 701 -44.28 6.23 -29.51
C ARG A 701 -44.83 6.13 -28.08
N ARG A 702 -43.99 5.77 -27.09
CA ARG A 702 -44.42 5.66 -25.69
C ARG A 702 -44.94 7.02 -25.21
N GLU A 703 -46.26 7.16 -25.09
CA GLU A 703 -46.86 8.18 -24.23
C GLU A 703 -46.47 7.89 -22.78
N ARG A 704 -46.09 8.95 -22.05
CA ARG A 704 -45.78 8.86 -20.62
C ARG A 704 -47.08 8.47 -19.91
N LYS A 705 -47.09 7.35 -19.19
CA LYS A 705 -48.21 7.01 -18.30
C LYS A 705 -48.34 8.11 -17.24
N ALA A 706 -49.57 8.55 -16.95
CA ALA A 706 -49.84 9.46 -15.85
C ALA A 706 -49.38 8.81 -14.54
N SER A 707 -48.61 9.54 -13.75
CA SER A 707 -48.09 9.09 -12.45
C SER A 707 -48.28 10.19 -11.41
N LEU A 708 -48.63 9.79 -10.19
CA LEU A 708 -48.71 10.69 -9.04
C LEU A 708 -47.33 11.22 -8.68
N SER A 709 -47.27 12.50 -8.31
CA SER A 709 -46.05 13.13 -7.81
C SER A 709 -45.77 12.70 -6.38
N ASP A 710 -44.49 12.57 -6.01
CA ASP A 710 -44.03 12.04 -4.71
C ASP A 710 -44.48 12.85 -3.48
N ALA A 711 -45.20 13.97 -3.69
CA ALA A 711 -45.63 14.87 -2.62
C ALA A 711 -47.13 14.76 -2.29
N VAL A 712 -47.88 13.88 -2.97
CA VAL A 712 -49.32 13.67 -2.67
C VAL A 712 -49.47 12.88 -1.37
N PRO A 713 -50.10 13.44 -0.31
CA PRO A 713 -50.32 12.72 0.94
C PRO A 713 -51.28 11.54 0.75
N VAL A 714 -50.97 10.39 1.38
CA VAL A 714 -51.78 9.16 1.27
C VAL A 714 -53.23 9.38 1.71
N GLN A 715 -53.45 10.21 2.74
CA GLN A 715 -54.78 10.59 3.22
C GLN A 715 -55.63 11.32 2.18
N ARG A 716 -54.98 12.07 1.25
CA ARG A 716 -55.69 12.79 0.19
C ARG A 716 -56.15 11.84 -0.92
N ILE A 717 -55.35 10.80 -1.20
CA ILE A 717 -55.67 9.74 -2.18
C ILE A 717 -56.90 8.95 -1.72
N GLU A 718 -57.04 8.71 -0.41
CA GLU A 718 -58.17 8.00 0.17
C GLU A 718 -59.51 8.73 -0.02
N GLN A 719 -59.48 10.06 -0.14
CA GLN A 719 -60.66 10.92 -0.31
C GLN A 719 -61.12 11.07 -1.78
N ILE A 720 -60.49 10.39 -2.72
CA ILE A 720 -60.86 10.45 -4.14
C ILE A 720 -62.02 9.51 -4.41
N ASP A 721 -62.97 9.99 -5.23
CA ASP A 721 -64.08 9.19 -5.68
C ASP A 721 -63.56 8.02 -6.52
N ARG A 722 -63.88 6.80 -6.09
CA ARG A 722 -63.43 5.57 -6.75
C ARG A 722 -64.06 5.36 -8.13
N SER A 723 -65.05 6.17 -8.50
CA SER A 723 -65.66 6.18 -9.83
C SER A 723 -64.92 7.06 -10.84
N GLU A 724 -63.98 7.90 -10.40
CA GLU A 724 -63.21 8.79 -11.27
C GLU A 724 -62.13 8.03 -12.07
N HIS A 725 -61.91 8.42 -13.32
CA HIS A 725 -60.93 7.76 -14.18
C HIS A 725 -59.50 8.05 -13.68
N PHE A 726 -58.64 7.02 -13.64
CA PHE A 726 -57.31 7.09 -13.00
C PHE A 726 -56.45 8.28 -13.49
N ASP A 727 -56.53 8.60 -14.78
CA ASP A 727 -55.74 9.68 -15.37
C ASP A 727 -56.24 11.07 -14.91
N GLU A 728 -57.55 11.28 -14.82
CA GLU A 728 -58.16 12.53 -14.36
C GLU A 728 -57.87 12.77 -12.87
N ALA A 729 -58.05 11.73 -12.04
CA ALA A 729 -57.74 11.77 -10.61
C ALA A 729 -56.25 12.06 -10.35
N THR A 730 -55.36 11.44 -11.13
CA THR A 730 -53.91 11.63 -11.00
C THR A 730 -53.48 13.02 -11.43
N GLN A 731 -54.07 13.55 -12.50
CA GLN A 731 -53.75 14.86 -13.03
C GLN A 731 -54.26 15.97 -12.10
N GLY A 732 -55.50 15.85 -11.60
CA GLY A 732 -56.09 16.78 -10.64
C GLY A 732 -55.30 16.87 -9.33
N LEU A 733 -54.85 15.74 -8.79
CA LEU A 733 -54.01 15.72 -7.58
C LEU A 733 -52.66 16.40 -7.78
N ASN A 734 -52.01 16.14 -8.92
CA ASN A 734 -50.72 16.73 -9.24
C ASN A 734 -50.83 18.26 -9.42
N ASP A 735 -51.92 18.72 -10.04
CA ASP A 735 -52.19 20.14 -10.22
C ASP A 735 -52.51 20.85 -8.89
N GLU A 736 -53.28 20.20 -7.99
CA GLU A 736 -53.54 20.73 -6.64
C GLU A 736 -52.23 20.93 -5.85
N ILE A 737 -51.30 19.98 -5.96
CA ILE A 737 -50.01 20.01 -5.26
C ILE A 737 -49.08 21.06 -5.87
N GLN A 738 -49.06 21.19 -7.20
CA GLN A 738 -48.31 22.27 -7.85
C GLN A 738 -48.84 23.65 -7.47
N MET A 739 -50.16 23.82 -7.38
CA MET A 739 -50.81 25.05 -6.92
C MET A 739 -50.45 25.36 -5.46
N ARG A 740 -50.47 24.37 -4.57
CA ARG A 740 -50.03 24.57 -3.17
C ARG A 740 -48.55 24.95 -3.08
N ARG A 741 -47.68 24.31 -3.86
CA ARG A 741 -46.24 24.67 -3.89
C ARG A 741 -46.02 26.10 -4.37
N ARG A 742 -46.81 26.58 -5.33
CA ARG A 742 -46.75 27.97 -5.81
C ARG A 742 -47.31 29.01 -4.82
N LYS A 743 -48.09 28.59 -3.81
CA LYS A 743 -48.59 29.48 -2.75
C LYS A 743 -47.66 29.55 -1.53
N VAL A 744 -46.70 28.62 -1.43
CA VAL A 744 -45.75 28.51 -0.30
C VAL A 744 -44.34 28.99 -0.68
N ALA A 745 -44.07 29.15 -1.98
CA ALA A 745 -42.93 29.89 -2.53
C ALA A 745 -43.37 31.32 -2.85
#